data_AF-A0A2A4YUQ6-F1
#
_entry.id   AF-A0A2A4YUQ6-F1
#
_cell.length_a   1.000
_cell.length_b   1.000
_cell.length_c   1.000
_cell.angle_alpha   90.00
_cell.angle_beta   90.00
_cell.angle_gamma   90.00
#
_symmetry.space_group_name_H-M   'P 1'
#
loop_
_entity.id
_entity.type
_entity.pdbx_description
1 polymer ?
#
loop_
_entity_poly.entity_id
_entity_poly.type
_entity_poly.pdbx_seq_one_letter_code
_entity_poly.pdbx_strand_id
1 'polypeptide(L)'
;MLSMNRLFFSLIVSIFFIQEKSEAAILTKKDSVKSDAYYFVSNRFNTEGNYTMYKARTNQSGISSCLVKGNFEVEGFAHMRKAEIAVYNISNDELVGIYNTNSITGNYLVILAPNVKYEFVINAYGYAPIKRVVEVPSFASTNVLEDISSQKILLKMDGEKVSFSLNTWIIEEKEPTLFLLTVYNEDEEESHHVELYQATDVDFVSTSDQDRRRLKETDFGNIDELIKSQALSESKKPEIAEKAFFKKEYRAVIELYSQLLSLDDADPIYNYRKGVALYHTNQNKLRALPFLKKASTFDKIPYDVYYLMAKSYHLWSDFSKAQVAYETFKSKATIKEVETLNIDRLIENCINGKKLMTEQLNMQIVNKTPFDIGKLPKGYPNALVAHKLLKKTSFFISPVDAKKKEKMLMFKTERNEMIQTSYGLDEKNKKDLFVNMLMGGDKWGIPKSLGDNINTTYDEDYAYVSLDGRTLYFSSKGHNSIGGYDIFVSKRKSTTSPWEKPKNVGYPINSPYDDILFMPDLTGEMAYFSSNRRSPTGGYNFYEIKMPKPPLPLTIIKGHFMTTDSIPNFMASIAVYNTNNQEIVGIYNTNSNNGNFLMALMPGIKYEFVLECEGFKEHTAYITVPEQTELFALRQNIRLKKEDAFEILKVDNFFTKQEVENAPEYKLSKKDFVVENKTVKKRKTLPQLHAETRKPNTEQQQLIASAEQFFINKQYIKAIKQFEKVVPFVDLTAKQSYYYGKALYSVSRDFEKTLTHLEKAGIDKNTPYDVFYMLGKTNHYAYRFQRAVKAYEKYSQFASEKEVEIKDIPNEIGLSKFGKKLVNEPKPIEVISKKEFKKEHLHTIYNSLELRSKFLLAPEDMVSGQDKKENFKPTMYLNPAKTLIYYSSYGVDGTNGKDIFIMRKLPNNTWTEPINMGSLINTPGDEDYPYVTADGQTLYFCSTKHGSMGGYDICKATWNNRKDKWNAPVNMGAPINSPFDDLFFVE
;
A
#
# COMPACT_ATOMS: atom_id res chain seq x y z
N MET A 1 -16.49 -63.63 -55.89
CA MET A 1 -17.92 -63.26 -55.91
C MET A 1 -18.24 -62.70 -54.52
N LEU A 2 -18.71 -61.46 -54.39
CA LEU A 2 -20.10 -61.00 -54.63
C LEU A 2 -21.06 -61.69 -53.62
N SER A 3 -21.85 -61.00 -52.80
CA SER A 3 -22.25 -59.58 -52.69
C SER A 3 -22.35 -59.21 -51.18
N MET A 4 -22.27 -57.96 -50.70
CA MET A 4 -23.04 -56.77 -51.09
C MET A 4 -22.22 -55.46 -50.96
N ASN A 5 -21.37 -55.20 -51.95
CA ASN A 5 -20.95 -53.83 -52.28
C ASN A 5 -21.74 -53.38 -53.52
N ARG A 6 -23.02 -53.01 -53.32
CA ARG A 6 -23.91 -52.44 -54.37
C ARG A 6 -25.17 -51.77 -53.80
N LEU A 7 -24.96 -50.88 -52.82
CA LEU A 7 -25.91 -49.82 -52.44
C LEU A 7 -25.15 -48.51 -52.16
N PHE A 8 -24.15 -48.27 -53.00
CA PHE A 8 -23.60 -46.94 -53.31
C PHE A 8 -24.52 -46.31 -54.39
N PHE A 9 -24.58 -44.97 -54.46
CA PHE A 9 -25.39 -44.19 -55.42
C PHE A 9 -26.93 -44.31 -55.30
N SER A 10 -27.54 -43.58 -54.34
CA SER A 10 -28.75 -42.75 -54.57
C SER A 10 -29.28 -42.10 -53.27
N LEU A 11 -28.47 -41.29 -52.57
CA LEU A 11 -28.97 -40.16 -51.74
C LEU A 11 -27.89 -39.08 -51.48
N ILE A 12 -27.14 -38.75 -52.53
CA ILE A 12 -26.59 -37.40 -52.68
C ILE A 12 -27.69 -36.59 -53.38
N VAL A 13 -27.71 -35.25 -53.20
CA VAL A 13 -28.75 -34.31 -53.66
C VAL A 13 -29.98 -34.20 -52.73
N SER A 14 -29.73 -33.73 -51.50
CA SER A 14 -30.53 -32.74 -50.76
C SER A 14 -29.77 -32.34 -49.48
N ILE A 15 -29.90 -31.10 -49.00
CA ILE A 15 -29.16 -30.54 -47.83
C ILE A 15 -27.67 -30.18 -48.12
N PHE A 16 -27.37 -29.77 -49.35
CA PHE A 16 -26.24 -28.87 -49.68
C PHE A 16 -26.72 -27.82 -50.70
N PHE A 17 -26.10 -26.62 -50.70
CA PHE A 17 -26.65 -25.31 -51.10
C PHE A 17 -27.65 -24.76 -50.05
N ILE A 18 -27.47 -23.58 -49.44
CA ILE A 18 -26.71 -22.35 -49.77
C ILE A 18 -25.88 -21.94 -48.53
N GLN A 19 -24.54 -21.91 -48.55
CA GLN A 19 -23.58 -20.88 -49.04
C GLN A 19 -23.17 -19.84 -47.97
N GLU A 20 -21.91 -19.40 -48.04
CA GLU A 20 -21.16 -18.65 -47.02
C GLU A 20 -21.51 -17.15 -46.93
N LYS A 21 -21.45 -16.58 -45.72
CA LYS A 21 -20.44 -15.57 -45.29
C LYS A 21 -20.85 -14.84 -44.00
N SER A 22 -20.03 -14.94 -42.95
CA SER A 22 -19.36 -13.80 -42.29
C SER A 22 -18.74 -14.23 -40.96
N GLU A 23 -17.50 -13.82 -40.70
CA GLU A 23 -16.79 -14.06 -39.44
C GLU A 23 -17.32 -13.19 -38.30
N ALA A 24 -17.49 -13.78 -37.11
CA ALA A 24 -17.38 -13.07 -35.83
C ALA A 24 -17.10 -14.08 -34.72
N ALA A 25 -16.17 -13.75 -33.80
CA ALA A 25 -15.64 -14.70 -32.84
C ALA A 25 -16.63 -15.07 -31.72
N ILE A 26 -16.89 -16.37 -31.53
CA ILE A 26 -17.39 -16.91 -30.25
C ILE A 26 -16.19 -17.47 -29.48
N LEU A 27 -15.43 -16.56 -28.88
CA LEU A 27 -14.26 -16.86 -28.07
C LEU A 27 -14.68 -17.00 -26.60
N THR A 28 -15.33 -18.11 -26.26
CA THR A 28 -15.81 -18.41 -24.89
C THR A 28 -15.28 -19.74 -24.34
N LYS A 29 -13.99 -19.99 -24.53
CA LYS A 29 -13.23 -20.76 -23.54
C LYS A 29 -13.09 -19.92 -22.27
N LYS A 30 -13.94 -20.18 -21.28
CA LYS A 30 -13.61 -19.89 -19.87
C LYS A 30 -12.52 -20.86 -19.43
N ASP A 31 -11.30 -20.63 -19.90
CA ASP A 31 -10.13 -21.26 -19.29
C ASP A 31 -9.92 -20.69 -17.88
N SER A 32 -9.41 -21.52 -16.98
CA SER A 32 -9.45 -21.29 -15.54
C SER A 32 -8.54 -20.16 -15.08
N VAL A 33 -9.10 -19.12 -14.44
CA VAL A 33 -8.32 -18.19 -13.61
C VAL A 33 -7.98 -18.89 -12.30
N LYS A 34 -6.91 -19.70 -12.34
CA LYS A 34 -6.16 -20.08 -11.15
C LYS A 34 -5.26 -18.93 -10.73
N SER A 35 -4.79 -18.97 -9.49
CA SER A 35 -3.93 -17.97 -8.89
C SER A 35 -2.48 -18.11 -9.40
N ASP A 36 -2.19 -17.54 -10.57
CA ASP A 36 -0.87 -17.62 -11.19
C ASP A 36 0.13 -16.68 -10.49
N ALA A 37 0.81 -17.21 -9.47
CA ALA A 37 1.81 -16.47 -8.67
C ALA A 37 3.08 -17.30 -8.49
N TYR A 38 4.09 -17.02 -9.32
CA TYR A 38 5.36 -17.72 -9.35
C TYR A 38 6.37 -17.17 -8.33
N TYR A 39 7.45 -17.92 -8.10
CA TYR A 39 8.53 -17.62 -7.16
C TYR A 39 9.88 -17.62 -7.85
N PHE A 40 10.78 -16.73 -7.43
CA PHE A 40 12.20 -16.75 -7.85
C PHE A 40 13.12 -16.24 -6.74
N VAL A 41 14.42 -16.56 -6.79
CA VAL A 41 15.40 -16.18 -5.74
C VAL A 41 16.52 -15.30 -6.34
N SER A 42 16.93 -14.25 -5.63
CA SER A 42 18.01 -13.36 -6.07
C SER A 42 18.84 -12.79 -4.92
N ASN A 43 20.15 -12.58 -5.12
CA ASN A 43 21.00 -11.85 -4.16
C ASN A 43 21.25 -10.35 -4.51
N ARG A 44 20.46 -9.78 -5.45
CA ARG A 44 20.64 -8.43 -6.03
C ARG A 44 20.54 -7.20 -5.11
N PHE A 45 20.11 -7.35 -3.85
CA PHE A 45 19.89 -6.22 -2.92
C PHE A 45 20.52 -6.39 -1.53
N ASN A 46 21.43 -7.34 -1.33
CA ASN A 46 22.01 -7.59 0.00
C ASN A 46 23.54 -7.44 0.05
N THR A 47 23.99 -6.69 1.06
CA THR A 47 25.40 -6.36 1.34
C THR A 47 26.14 -7.47 2.11
N GLU A 48 25.42 -8.33 2.84
CA GLU A 48 25.96 -9.46 3.61
C GLU A 48 25.98 -10.79 2.82
N GLY A 49 25.55 -10.77 1.56
CA GLY A 49 25.49 -11.97 0.71
C GLY A 49 24.28 -12.88 0.94
N ASN A 50 23.24 -12.37 1.59
CA ASN A 50 21.94 -13.05 1.72
C ASN A 50 21.19 -13.10 0.38
N TYR A 51 20.31 -14.09 0.24
CA TYR A 51 19.41 -14.27 -0.91
C TYR A 51 17.97 -13.94 -0.53
N THR A 52 17.23 -13.36 -1.47
CA THR A 52 15.83 -12.97 -1.31
C THR A 52 14.97 -13.81 -2.25
N MET A 53 14.01 -14.55 -1.71
CA MET A 53 12.93 -15.17 -2.50
C MET A 53 11.81 -14.14 -2.70
N TYR A 54 11.34 -14.01 -3.93
CA TYR A 54 10.21 -13.19 -4.35
C TYR A 54 9.04 -14.09 -4.72
N LYS A 55 7.82 -13.62 -4.49
CA LYS A 55 6.57 -14.15 -5.06
C LYS A 55 5.98 -13.08 -5.99
N ALA A 56 5.56 -13.40 -7.22
CA ALA A 56 5.10 -12.41 -8.20
C ALA A 56 4.04 -12.92 -9.21
N ARG A 57 3.30 -12.01 -9.87
CA ARG A 57 2.26 -12.32 -10.89
C ARG A 57 2.17 -11.28 -12.02
N THR A 58 1.31 -11.51 -13.02
CA THR A 58 1.00 -10.61 -14.17
C THR A 58 -0.42 -9.99 -14.08
N ASN A 59 -0.70 -8.81 -14.70
CA ASN A 59 -1.78 -7.88 -14.28
C ASN A 59 -2.80 -7.45 -15.38
N GLN A 60 -4.11 -7.24 -15.05
CA GLN A 60 -5.21 -6.80 -15.97
C GLN A 60 -6.44 -6.06 -15.29
N SER A 61 -6.76 -4.78 -15.65
CA SER A 61 -8.07 -3.98 -15.61
C SER A 61 -8.64 -3.16 -14.38
N GLY A 62 -9.19 -1.91 -14.59
CA GLY A 62 -10.23 -1.15 -13.76
C GLY A 62 -10.01 0.35 -13.28
N ILE A 63 -11.03 1.26 -13.21
CA ILE A 63 -10.98 2.77 -12.91
C ILE A 63 -12.10 3.29 -11.90
N SER A 64 -11.99 4.52 -11.31
CA SER A 64 -12.97 5.04 -10.30
C SER A 64 -13.45 6.54 -10.14
N SER A 65 -12.77 7.65 -10.53
CA SER A 65 -12.97 8.98 -9.83
C SER A 65 -13.12 10.28 -10.67
N CYS A 66 -13.55 11.42 -10.06
CA CYS A 66 -13.77 12.77 -10.68
C CYS A 66 -12.92 13.94 -10.08
N LEU A 67 -12.55 14.92 -10.93
CA LEU A 67 -11.57 15.99 -10.64
C LEU A 67 -12.08 17.39 -11.05
N VAL A 68 -12.00 18.37 -10.14
CA VAL A 68 -12.43 19.78 -10.36
C VAL A 68 -11.27 20.74 -10.13
N LYS A 69 -10.88 21.50 -11.15
CA LYS A 69 -9.85 22.53 -11.09
C LYS A 69 -10.49 23.89 -10.78
N GLY A 70 -9.82 24.76 -10.03
CA GLY A 70 -10.32 26.11 -9.80
C GLY A 70 -9.24 27.18 -9.67
N ASN A 71 -9.66 28.44 -9.66
CA ASN A 71 -8.79 29.61 -9.52
C ASN A 71 -9.37 30.63 -8.53
N PHE A 72 -8.55 31.10 -7.59
CA PHE A 72 -8.89 32.09 -6.58
C PHE A 72 -8.24 33.44 -6.86
N GLU A 73 -9.02 34.50 -6.92
CA GLU A 73 -8.54 35.87 -7.10
C GLU A 73 -9.18 36.83 -6.10
N VAL A 74 -8.42 37.84 -5.69
CA VAL A 74 -8.93 39.05 -5.03
C VAL A 74 -8.86 40.19 -6.05
N GLU A 75 -10.00 40.82 -6.32
CA GLU A 75 -10.10 41.90 -7.31
C GLU A 75 -9.24 43.10 -6.91
N GLY A 76 -8.52 43.70 -7.86
CA GLY A 76 -7.56 44.79 -7.60
C GLY A 76 -6.24 44.37 -6.96
N PHE A 77 -6.17 43.24 -6.26
CA PHE A 77 -4.99 42.81 -5.48
C PHE A 77 -4.34 41.55 -6.06
N ALA A 78 -3.71 41.69 -7.24
CA ALA A 78 -3.17 40.56 -8.01
C ALA A 78 -2.13 39.66 -7.29
N HIS A 79 -1.52 40.15 -6.20
CA HIS A 79 -0.58 39.41 -5.35
C HIS A 79 -1.24 38.69 -4.16
N MET A 80 -2.51 38.98 -3.84
CA MET A 80 -3.26 38.36 -2.76
C MET A 80 -4.03 37.14 -3.26
N ARG A 81 -3.33 36.04 -3.51
CA ARG A 81 -3.88 34.80 -4.10
C ARG A 81 -3.81 33.57 -3.19
N LYS A 82 -3.56 33.75 -1.89
CA LYS A 82 -3.50 32.69 -0.87
C LYS A 82 -4.80 32.66 -0.04
N ALA A 83 -5.57 31.60 -0.21
CA ALA A 83 -6.68 31.22 0.65
C ALA A 83 -6.60 29.72 0.96
N GLU A 84 -7.17 29.35 2.09
CA GLU A 84 -7.41 27.98 2.49
C GLU A 84 -8.89 27.66 2.26
N ILE A 85 -9.19 26.58 1.55
CA ILE A 85 -10.54 26.18 1.16
C ILE A 85 -10.85 24.83 1.81
N ALA A 86 -11.56 24.84 2.93
CA ALA A 86 -12.04 23.63 3.58
C ALA A 86 -13.37 23.19 2.94
N VAL A 87 -13.42 21.97 2.38
CA VAL A 87 -14.60 21.45 1.69
C VAL A 87 -15.26 20.37 2.54
N TYR A 88 -16.53 20.55 2.88
CA TYR A 88 -17.33 19.66 3.72
C TYR A 88 -18.42 18.99 2.89
N ASN A 89 -18.67 17.70 3.05
CA ASN A 89 -19.85 17.05 2.46
C ASN A 89 -21.08 17.40 3.31
N ILE A 90 -22.06 18.06 2.71
CA ILE A 90 -23.23 18.61 3.43
C ILE A 90 -24.14 17.51 3.95
N SER A 91 -24.16 16.34 3.30
CA SER A 91 -25.03 15.23 3.70
C SER A 91 -24.60 14.57 5.01
N ASN A 92 -23.34 14.72 5.42
CA ASN A 92 -22.78 14.09 6.62
C ASN A 92 -21.89 15.02 7.48
N ASP A 93 -21.75 16.30 7.10
CA ASP A 93 -20.92 17.34 7.72
C ASP A 93 -19.43 16.96 7.86
N GLU A 94 -18.93 16.10 6.96
CA GLU A 94 -17.57 15.57 6.98
C GLU A 94 -16.62 16.42 6.13
N LEU A 95 -15.52 16.88 6.73
CA LEU A 95 -14.45 17.58 6.03
C LEU A 95 -13.76 16.62 5.03
N VAL A 96 -14.04 16.83 3.75
CA VAL A 96 -13.50 16.07 2.60
C VAL A 96 -12.01 16.38 2.40
N GLY A 97 -11.63 17.63 2.63
CA GLY A 97 -10.25 18.08 2.56
C GLY A 97 -10.11 19.58 2.76
N ILE A 98 -8.89 20.02 3.06
CA ILE A 98 -8.50 21.43 3.13
C ILE A 98 -7.52 21.70 1.99
N TYR A 99 -7.93 22.54 1.05
CA TYR A 99 -7.23 22.79 -0.20
C TYR A 99 -6.69 24.22 -0.18
N ASN A 100 -5.36 24.35 -0.21
CA ASN A 100 -4.74 25.67 -0.28
C ASN A 100 -4.63 26.13 -1.73
N THR A 101 -5.01 27.39 -2.00
CA THR A 101 -4.78 28.01 -3.30
C THR A 101 -3.28 28.28 -3.47
N ASN A 102 -2.79 28.11 -4.69
CA ASN A 102 -1.43 28.46 -5.05
C ASN A 102 -1.23 29.97 -4.88
N SER A 103 -0.37 30.39 -3.95
CA SER A 103 -0.23 31.80 -3.54
C SER A 103 0.26 32.77 -4.62
N ILE A 104 0.69 32.27 -5.78
CA ILE A 104 1.17 33.07 -6.93
C ILE A 104 0.12 33.14 -8.05
N THR A 105 -0.65 32.07 -8.26
CA THR A 105 -1.58 31.96 -9.40
C THR A 105 -3.06 31.94 -9.00
N GLY A 106 -3.36 31.63 -7.74
CA GLY A 106 -4.72 31.41 -7.24
C GLY A 106 -5.25 30.00 -7.47
N ASN A 107 -4.56 29.17 -8.27
CA ASN A 107 -5.09 27.87 -8.66
C ASN A 107 -5.24 26.91 -7.48
N TYR A 108 -6.34 26.17 -7.43
CA TYR A 108 -6.62 25.08 -6.51
C TYR A 108 -7.21 23.89 -7.27
N LEU A 109 -7.24 22.71 -6.66
CA LEU A 109 -7.70 21.47 -7.28
C LEU A 109 -8.40 20.62 -6.22
N VAL A 110 -9.63 20.18 -6.49
CA VAL A 110 -10.47 19.42 -5.56
C VAL A 110 -10.92 18.14 -6.25
N ILE A 111 -10.80 17.01 -5.54
CA ILE A 111 -11.29 15.70 -5.99
C ILE A 111 -12.60 15.46 -5.26
N LEU A 112 -13.69 15.24 -5.99
CA LEU A 112 -15.03 15.09 -5.45
C LEU A 112 -15.68 13.81 -5.98
N ALA A 113 -16.56 13.20 -5.19
CA ALA A 113 -17.39 12.11 -5.67
C ALA A 113 -18.55 12.66 -6.51
N PRO A 114 -18.92 12.00 -7.62
CA PRO A 114 -20.14 12.34 -8.35
C PRO A 114 -21.38 12.17 -7.47
N ASN A 115 -22.43 12.94 -7.73
CA ASN A 115 -23.73 12.88 -7.04
C ASN A 115 -23.70 13.25 -5.54
N VAL A 116 -22.86 14.23 -5.14
CA VAL A 116 -22.72 14.69 -3.74
C VAL A 116 -22.71 16.22 -3.65
N LYS A 117 -23.26 16.77 -2.55
CA LYS A 117 -23.28 18.21 -2.23
C LYS A 117 -22.20 18.58 -1.23
N TYR A 118 -21.48 19.65 -1.49
CA TYR A 118 -20.31 20.07 -0.73
C TYR A 118 -20.34 21.56 -0.35
N GLU A 119 -20.06 21.91 0.90
CA GLU A 119 -19.87 23.29 1.37
C GLU A 119 -18.38 23.64 1.36
N PHE A 120 -18.02 24.66 0.60
CA PHE A 120 -16.69 25.26 0.54
C PHE A 120 -16.61 26.39 1.55
N VAL A 121 -15.67 26.32 2.48
CA VAL A 121 -15.40 27.33 3.52
C VAL A 121 -14.02 27.93 3.25
N ILE A 122 -13.99 29.21 2.89
CA ILE A 122 -12.82 29.90 2.35
C ILE A 122 -12.27 30.86 3.41
N ASN A 123 -11.05 30.61 3.85
CA ASN A 123 -10.29 31.40 4.81
C ASN A 123 -9.20 32.18 4.06
N ALA A 124 -9.31 33.50 3.96
CA ALA A 124 -8.34 34.35 3.26
C ALA A 124 -7.89 35.53 4.15
N TYR A 125 -6.58 35.78 4.18
CA TYR A 125 -5.93 37.01 4.69
C TYR A 125 -6.48 37.64 6.00
N GLY A 126 -6.93 36.83 6.97
CA GLY A 126 -7.40 37.31 8.27
C GLY A 126 -8.86 37.79 8.32
N TYR A 127 -9.61 37.64 7.22
CA TYR A 127 -11.05 37.90 7.19
C TYR A 127 -11.86 36.73 7.75
N ALA A 128 -13.13 36.99 8.10
CA ALA A 128 -14.04 35.95 8.57
C ALA A 128 -14.28 34.87 7.49
N PRO A 129 -14.40 33.58 7.86
CA PRO A 129 -14.62 32.48 6.90
C PRO A 129 -15.86 32.66 6.03
N ILE A 130 -15.71 32.53 4.71
CA ILE A 130 -16.82 32.68 3.74
C ILE A 130 -17.29 31.29 3.28
N LYS A 131 -18.60 31.01 3.31
CA LYS A 131 -19.17 29.69 3.01
C LYS A 131 -19.98 29.66 1.71
N ARG A 132 -19.86 28.60 0.90
CA ARG A 132 -20.77 28.34 -0.24
C ARG A 132 -20.94 26.85 -0.59
N VAL A 133 -22.18 26.43 -0.79
CA VAL A 133 -22.59 25.10 -1.29
C VAL A 133 -22.39 24.94 -2.81
N VAL A 134 -21.88 23.78 -3.23
CA VAL A 134 -21.67 23.31 -4.61
C VAL A 134 -22.23 21.88 -4.75
N GLU A 135 -22.92 21.58 -5.84
CA GLU A 135 -23.47 20.24 -6.16
C GLU A 135 -22.70 19.62 -7.33
N VAL A 136 -22.29 18.35 -7.21
CA VAL A 136 -21.56 17.62 -8.26
C VAL A 136 -22.51 16.65 -8.97
N PRO A 137 -22.75 16.80 -10.29
CA PRO A 137 -23.65 15.92 -11.05
C PRO A 137 -23.24 14.45 -11.03
N SER A 138 -24.21 13.57 -11.25
CA SER A 138 -24.03 12.10 -11.28
C SER A 138 -23.25 11.60 -12.51
N PHE A 139 -23.28 12.35 -13.62
CA PHE A 139 -22.59 12.01 -14.87
C PHE A 139 -21.13 12.47 -14.92
N ALA A 140 -20.60 13.05 -13.84
CA ALA A 140 -19.21 13.52 -13.76
C ALA A 140 -18.20 12.35 -13.70
N SER A 141 -17.93 11.74 -14.86
CA SER A 141 -16.99 10.64 -15.06
C SER A 141 -15.79 11.10 -15.86
N THR A 142 -14.58 10.66 -15.53
CA THR A 142 -13.33 11.01 -16.23
C THR A 142 -13.15 10.29 -17.58
N ASN A 143 -14.25 9.82 -18.19
CA ASN A 143 -14.24 9.03 -19.41
C ASN A 143 -14.31 9.90 -20.68
N VAL A 144 -13.55 11.01 -20.70
CA VAL A 144 -13.30 11.84 -21.89
C VAL A 144 -11.82 12.21 -21.91
N LEU A 145 -11.20 12.12 -23.08
CA LEU A 145 -9.77 12.35 -23.29
C LEU A 145 -9.32 13.82 -23.17
N GLU A 146 -10.24 14.79 -23.06
CA GLU A 146 -9.94 16.19 -23.43
C GLU A 146 -10.37 17.33 -22.48
N ASP A 147 -11.24 17.16 -21.47
CA ASP A 147 -11.76 18.30 -20.69
C ASP A 147 -11.89 18.10 -19.16
N ILE A 148 -11.43 19.09 -18.38
CA ILE A 148 -11.49 19.11 -16.89
C ILE A 148 -12.38 20.26 -16.42
N SER A 149 -13.39 19.95 -15.60
CA SER A 149 -14.32 20.96 -15.04
C SER A 149 -13.61 22.07 -14.25
N SER A 150 -14.02 23.32 -14.47
CA SER A 150 -13.30 24.52 -14.02
C SER A 150 -14.17 25.49 -13.21
N GLN A 151 -13.62 26.02 -12.12
CA GLN A 151 -14.28 26.99 -11.25
C GLN A 151 -13.41 28.22 -10.99
N LYS A 152 -14.03 29.34 -10.63
CA LYS A 152 -13.37 30.58 -10.24
C LYS A 152 -14.05 31.16 -9.01
N ILE A 153 -13.24 31.42 -7.99
CA ILE A 153 -13.59 32.08 -6.73
C ILE A 153 -13.05 33.50 -6.82
N LEU A 154 -13.92 34.50 -6.96
CA LEU A 154 -13.53 35.92 -7.01
C LEU A 154 -14.00 36.64 -5.74
N LEU A 155 -13.05 37.21 -5.02
CA LEU A 155 -13.27 38.03 -3.84
C LEU A 155 -13.19 39.53 -4.20
N LYS A 156 -14.26 40.28 -3.96
CA LYS A 156 -14.35 41.74 -4.18
C LYS A 156 -14.35 42.47 -2.83
N MET A 157 -13.70 43.63 -2.78
CA MET A 157 -13.51 44.42 -1.56
C MET A 157 -13.98 45.86 -1.77
N ASP A 158 -15.11 46.23 -1.18
CA ASP A 158 -15.67 47.58 -1.20
C ASP A 158 -15.64 48.16 0.23
N GLY A 159 -14.57 48.91 0.53
CA GLY A 159 -14.32 49.43 1.88
C GLY A 159 -14.13 48.31 2.91
N GLU A 160 -14.93 48.31 3.98
CA GLU A 160 -14.92 47.24 5.00
C GLU A 160 -15.79 46.03 4.63
N LYS A 161 -16.59 46.09 3.54
CA LYS A 161 -17.43 44.97 3.12
C LYS A 161 -16.77 44.14 2.04
N VAL A 162 -16.79 42.83 2.28
CA VAL A 162 -16.23 41.81 1.41
C VAL A 162 -17.37 41.05 0.74
N SER A 163 -17.38 40.97 -0.59
CA SER A 163 -18.38 40.24 -1.37
C SER A 163 -17.71 39.18 -2.26
N PHE A 164 -18.44 38.11 -2.57
CA PHE A 164 -17.88 36.89 -3.14
C PHE A 164 -18.73 36.35 -4.29
N SER A 165 -18.09 35.89 -5.38
CA SER A 165 -18.73 35.14 -6.45
C SER A 165 -17.98 33.85 -6.82
N LEU A 166 -18.75 32.78 -7.03
CA LEU A 166 -18.31 31.48 -7.54
C LEU A 166 -18.98 31.23 -8.88
N ASN A 167 -18.24 30.90 -9.94
CA ASN A 167 -18.85 30.30 -11.13
C ASN A 167 -18.81 28.76 -11.04
N THR A 168 -19.96 28.13 -11.22
CA THR A 168 -20.11 26.67 -11.22
C THR A 168 -20.20 26.15 -12.65
N TRP A 169 -19.10 26.24 -13.40
CA TRP A 169 -18.98 25.68 -14.75
C TRP A 169 -18.43 24.25 -14.67
N ILE A 170 -19.29 23.34 -14.25
CA ILE A 170 -19.09 21.90 -14.47
C ILE A 170 -19.46 21.65 -15.93
N ILE A 171 -18.58 20.98 -16.67
CA ILE A 171 -18.73 20.85 -18.13
C ILE A 171 -19.91 19.93 -18.42
N GLU A 172 -20.99 20.51 -18.92
CA GLU A 172 -22.02 19.80 -19.67
C GLU A 172 -21.46 19.52 -21.08
N GLU A 173 -21.65 18.30 -21.59
CA GLU A 173 -21.63 18.12 -23.05
C GLU A 173 -22.74 19.01 -23.64
N LYS A 174 -22.39 19.92 -24.54
CA LYS A 174 -23.36 20.66 -25.37
C LYS A 174 -22.97 20.47 -26.82
N GLU A 175 -23.66 19.58 -27.53
CA GLU A 175 -25.02 19.73 -28.10
C GLU A 175 -25.02 20.58 -29.39
N PRO A 176 -25.90 20.27 -30.36
CA PRO A 176 -26.10 21.12 -31.53
C PRO A 176 -26.84 22.40 -31.14
N THR A 177 -26.13 23.53 -31.11
CA THR A 177 -26.72 24.84 -30.77
C THR A 177 -27.58 25.42 -31.89
N LEU A 178 -28.70 26.05 -31.52
CA LEU A 178 -29.42 27.00 -32.37
C LEU A 178 -29.83 28.22 -31.51
N PHE A 179 -29.35 29.41 -31.89
CA PHE A 179 -29.74 30.71 -31.32
C PHE A 179 -30.89 31.31 -32.18
N LEU A 180 -31.55 32.46 -31.93
CA LEU A 180 -31.37 33.67 -31.10
C LEU A 180 -32.82 34.11 -30.71
N LEU A 181 -33.09 34.95 -29.70
CA LEU A 181 -32.97 36.41 -29.82
C LEU A 181 -33.12 37.11 -28.45
N THR A 182 -32.30 38.14 -28.23
CA THR A 182 -32.43 39.11 -27.14
C THR A 182 -33.58 40.08 -27.39
N VAL A 183 -34.28 40.51 -26.34
CA VAL A 183 -34.77 41.90 -26.20
C VAL A 183 -34.70 42.28 -24.71
N TYR A 184 -33.93 43.32 -24.39
CA TYR A 184 -34.21 44.17 -23.23
C TYR A 184 -35.35 45.10 -23.62
N ASN A 185 -36.33 45.31 -22.74
CA ASN A 185 -36.99 46.60 -22.70
C ASN A 185 -36.68 47.24 -21.35
N GLU A 186 -35.80 48.24 -21.37
CA GLU A 186 -35.89 49.33 -20.40
C GLU A 186 -37.11 50.16 -20.82
N ASP A 187 -38.29 49.84 -20.28
CA ASP A 187 -39.39 50.79 -20.08
C ASP A 187 -40.50 50.10 -19.26
N GLU A 188 -41.03 50.87 -18.31
CA GLU A 188 -42.10 50.57 -17.33
C GLU A 188 -41.71 49.85 -16.03
N GLU A 189 -42.27 50.39 -14.94
CA GLU A 189 -41.83 50.23 -13.55
C GLU A 189 -42.62 49.14 -12.78
N GLU A 190 -42.15 48.87 -11.56
CA GLU A 190 -42.90 48.33 -10.41
C GLU A 190 -43.25 46.83 -10.27
N SER A 191 -43.11 46.41 -8.99
CA SER A 191 -43.63 45.20 -8.34
C SER A 191 -42.97 43.84 -8.65
N HIS A 192 -42.26 43.31 -7.64
CA HIS A 192 -42.01 41.87 -7.51
C HIS A 192 -43.18 41.23 -6.76
N HIS A 193 -43.69 40.08 -7.23
CA HIS A 193 -44.59 39.24 -6.44
C HIS A 193 -44.13 37.78 -6.49
N VAL A 194 -44.07 37.14 -5.33
CA VAL A 194 -43.81 35.70 -5.16
C VAL A 194 -45.01 35.10 -4.43
N GLU A 195 -45.60 34.03 -4.98
CA GLU A 195 -46.61 33.21 -4.28
C GLU A 195 -46.07 31.80 -4.02
N LEU A 196 -46.43 31.23 -2.86
CA LEU A 196 -46.04 29.89 -2.42
C LEU A 196 -47.26 28.95 -2.37
N TYR A 197 -47.05 27.70 -2.76
CA TYR A 197 -48.02 26.62 -2.61
C TYR A 197 -47.44 25.49 -1.75
N GLN A 198 -48.25 24.94 -0.84
CA GLN A 198 -47.88 23.80 -0.01
C GLN A 198 -48.44 22.51 -0.61
N ALA A 199 -47.62 21.48 -0.72
CA ALA A 199 -48.06 20.12 -1.06
C ALA A 199 -48.46 19.36 0.21
N THR A 200 -49.59 18.65 0.16
CA THR A 200 -50.01 17.67 1.17
C THR A 200 -49.68 16.25 0.68
N ASP A 201 -49.43 15.35 1.62
CA ASP A 201 -48.86 14.02 1.36
C ASP A 201 -49.72 13.07 0.50
N VAL A 202 -49.02 12.03 0.02
CA VAL A 202 -49.48 10.69 -0.42
C VAL A 202 -49.54 10.43 -1.95
N ASP A 203 -48.68 9.48 -2.32
CA ASP A 203 -48.63 8.58 -3.48
C ASP A 203 -48.47 9.08 -4.94
N PHE A 204 -47.48 8.46 -5.61
CA PHE A 204 -47.32 8.43 -7.05
C PHE A 204 -48.50 7.68 -7.70
N VAL A 205 -49.29 8.36 -8.54
CA VAL A 205 -49.61 7.97 -9.94
C VAL A 205 -50.59 8.99 -10.57
N SER A 206 -50.16 9.60 -11.69
CA SER A 206 -50.93 10.32 -12.73
C SER A 206 -51.95 11.44 -12.37
N THR A 207 -51.64 12.63 -12.92
CA THR A 207 -52.51 13.61 -13.63
C THR A 207 -53.34 14.69 -12.89
N SER A 208 -53.08 15.93 -13.36
CA SER A 208 -53.94 17.15 -13.45
C SER A 208 -53.91 18.19 -12.32
N ASP A 209 -53.95 19.47 -12.71
CA ASP A 209 -53.73 20.66 -11.87
C ASP A 209 -54.95 21.14 -11.05
N GLN A 210 -55.99 20.32 -10.87
CA GLN A 210 -57.25 20.79 -10.26
C GLN A 210 -57.34 20.66 -8.73
N ASP A 211 -56.41 19.95 -8.06
CA ASP A 211 -56.46 19.69 -6.61
C ASP A 211 -55.56 20.60 -5.75
N ARG A 212 -55.57 21.92 -5.98
CA ARG A 212 -54.91 22.91 -5.10
C ARG A 212 -55.90 23.91 -4.50
N ARG A 213 -56.09 23.85 -3.17
CA ARG A 213 -57.03 24.74 -2.43
C ARG A 213 -56.29 25.95 -1.84
N ARG A 214 -56.76 27.17 -2.17
CA ARG A 214 -56.26 28.44 -1.61
C ARG A 214 -57.00 28.75 -0.30
N LEU A 215 -56.27 28.94 0.80
CA LEU A 215 -56.83 29.34 2.11
C LEU A 215 -57.11 30.86 2.14
N LYS A 216 -58.03 31.30 3.00
CA LYS A 216 -58.36 32.72 3.24
C LYS A 216 -58.36 33.05 4.72
N GLU A 217 -58.14 34.34 5.00
CA GLU A 217 -57.79 34.91 6.32
C GLU A 217 -58.89 34.83 7.40
N THR A 218 -60.09 34.32 7.08
CA THR A 218 -61.26 34.29 7.96
C THR A 218 -61.36 33.06 8.88
N ASP A 219 -60.44 32.10 8.78
CA ASP A 219 -60.52 30.83 9.53
C ASP A 219 -59.92 30.90 10.95
N PHE A 220 -59.37 32.05 11.37
CA PHE A 220 -58.75 32.22 12.70
C PHE A 220 -59.72 32.83 13.71
N GLY A 221 -60.39 31.97 14.47
CA GLY A 221 -61.15 32.34 15.67
C GLY A 221 -60.27 32.94 16.79
N ASN A 222 -60.94 33.50 17.81
CA ASN A 222 -60.37 34.38 18.84
C ASN A 222 -58.96 33.99 19.35
N ILE A 223 -57.95 34.70 18.84
CA ILE A 223 -56.53 34.50 19.12
C ILE A 223 -56.20 34.65 20.62
N ASP A 224 -56.92 35.49 21.37
CA ASP A 224 -56.61 35.76 22.79
C ASP A 224 -56.90 34.58 23.72
N GLU A 225 -57.90 33.75 23.41
CA GLU A 225 -58.14 32.49 24.15
C GLU A 225 -57.13 31.41 23.79
N LEU A 226 -56.68 31.36 22.53
CA LEU A 226 -55.59 30.49 22.11
C LEU A 226 -54.28 30.89 22.80
N ILE A 227 -53.91 32.18 22.81
CA ILE A 227 -52.70 32.67 23.48
C ILE A 227 -52.74 32.36 24.98
N LYS A 228 -53.88 32.58 25.66
CA LYS A 228 -54.00 32.26 27.10
C LYS A 228 -53.87 30.76 27.39
N SER A 229 -54.51 29.90 26.59
CA SER A 229 -54.43 28.44 26.78
C SER A 229 -53.06 27.86 26.40
N GLN A 230 -52.45 28.37 25.32
CA GLN A 230 -51.08 28.09 24.88
C GLN A 230 -50.09 28.44 26.00
N ALA A 231 -50.11 29.68 26.51
CA ALA A 231 -49.22 30.14 27.58
C ALA A 231 -49.40 29.35 28.90
N LEU A 232 -50.64 28.99 29.25
CA LEU A 232 -50.91 28.15 30.41
C LEU A 232 -50.36 26.73 30.22
N SER A 233 -50.43 26.17 29.00
CA SER A 233 -49.81 24.88 28.67
C SER A 233 -48.29 24.94 28.72
N GLU A 234 -47.69 26.02 28.21
CA GLU A 234 -46.25 26.23 28.16
C GLU A 234 -45.64 26.38 29.55
N SER A 235 -46.34 27.05 30.47
CA SER A 235 -45.92 27.14 31.89
C SER A 235 -45.76 25.78 32.58
N LYS A 236 -46.50 24.74 32.14
CA LYS A 236 -46.47 23.40 32.73
C LYS A 236 -45.50 22.43 32.04
N LYS A 237 -44.95 22.79 30.87
CA LYS A 237 -44.02 21.91 30.12
C LYS A 237 -42.77 21.50 30.93
N PRO A 238 -42.13 22.34 31.76
CA PRO A 238 -40.95 21.94 32.54
C PRO A 238 -41.25 20.82 33.56
N GLU A 239 -42.36 20.89 34.30
CA GLU A 239 -42.73 19.87 35.29
C GLU A 239 -43.04 18.52 34.61
N ILE A 240 -43.75 18.55 33.48
CA ILE A 240 -44.07 17.36 32.69
C ILE A 240 -42.80 16.72 32.12
N ALA A 241 -41.87 17.53 31.60
CA ALA A 241 -40.59 17.08 31.06
C ALA A 241 -39.71 16.41 32.13
N GLU A 242 -39.61 17.02 33.31
CA GLU A 242 -38.83 16.51 34.44
C GLU A 242 -39.44 15.21 35.00
N LYS A 243 -40.77 15.12 35.07
CA LYS A 243 -41.48 13.89 35.46
C LYS A 243 -41.26 12.76 34.45
N ALA A 244 -41.28 13.05 33.15
CA ALA A 244 -40.94 12.07 32.10
C ALA A 244 -39.47 11.62 32.19
N PHE A 245 -38.56 12.53 32.55
CA PHE A 245 -37.14 12.21 32.75
C PHE A 245 -36.92 11.22 33.89
N PHE A 246 -37.50 11.48 35.08
CA PHE A 246 -37.36 10.58 36.23
C PHE A 246 -37.99 9.20 36.00
N LYS A 247 -39.05 9.13 35.20
CA LYS A 247 -39.63 7.86 34.74
C LYS A 247 -38.83 7.14 33.63
N LYS A 248 -37.78 7.78 33.09
CA LYS A 248 -36.98 7.28 31.95
C LYS A 248 -37.78 7.13 30.66
N GLU A 249 -38.82 7.93 30.47
CA GLU A 249 -39.64 8.01 29.25
C GLU A 249 -38.90 8.78 28.14
N TYR A 250 -37.65 8.38 27.85
CA TYR A 250 -36.65 9.19 27.15
C TYR A 250 -37.05 9.68 25.74
N ARG A 251 -38.01 9.04 25.07
CA ARG A 251 -38.54 9.55 23.79
C ARG A 251 -39.36 10.82 23.99
N ALA A 252 -40.29 10.83 24.95
CA ALA A 252 -41.08 12.02 25.31
C ALA A 252 -40.17 13.12 25.87
N VAL A 253 -39.15 12.75 26.63
CA VAL A 253 -38.12 13.69 27.14
C VAL A 253 -37.43 14.43 25.99
N ILE A 254 -37.03 13.75 24.92
CA ILE A 254 -36.37 14.42 23.78
C ILE A 254 -37.28 15.46 23.13
N GLU A 255 -38.56 15.13 22.97
CA GLU A 255 -39.56 16.04 22.39
C GLU A 255 -39.78 17.25 23.29
N LEU A 256 -40.10 17.02 24.57
CA LEU A 256 -40.41 18.05 25.55
C LEU A 256 -39.22 19.01 25.78
N TYR A 257 -38.01 18.50 26.03
CA TYR A 257 -36.84 19.37 26.18
C TYR A 257 -36.36 19.95 24.84
N SER A 258 -36.79 19.45 23.67
CA SER A 258 -36.54 20.18 22.42
C SER A 258 -37.40 21.43 22.31
N GLN A 259 -38.66 21.38 22.76
CA GLN A 259 -39.53 22.56 22.82
C GLN A 259 -39.04 23.57 23.87
N LEU A 260 -38.56 23.10 25.03
CA LEU A 260 -37.98 23.99 26.04
C LEU A 260 -36.68 24.66 25.57
N LEU A 261 -35.80 23.92 24.88
CA LEU A 261 -34.55 24.46 24.32
C LEU A 261 -34.74 25.36 23.08
N SER A 262 -35.95 25.43 22.49
CA SER A 262 -36.27 26.48 21.52
C SER A 262 -36.70 27.80 22.16
N LEU A 263 -36.95 27.81 23.48
CA LEU A 263 -37.28 29.01 24.25
C LEU A 263 -36.03 29.57 24.98
N ASP A 264 -35.26 28.68 25.60
CA ASP A 264 -33.94 28.98 26.16
C ASP A 264 -32.96 27.88 25.73
N ASP A 265 -32.15 28.17 24.72
CA ASP A 265 -31.18 27.21 24.18
C ASP A 265 -30.01 26.93 25.15
N ALA A 266 -29.82 27.81 26.13
CA ALA A 266 -28.64 27.89 26.98
C ALA A 266 -28.83 27.20 28.33
N ASP A 267 -30.07 26.93 28.74
CA ASP A 267 -30.37 26.25 30.01
C ASP A 267 -29.56 24.93 30.13
N PRO A 268 -28.67 24.82 31.14
CA PRO A 268 -27.76 23.69 31.24
C PRO A 268 -28.45 22.42 31.73
N ILE A 269 -29.56 22.53 32.46
CA ILE A 269 -30.34 21.38 32.93
C ILE A 269 -31.12 20.79 31.78
N TYR A 270 -31.76 21.60 30.94
CA TYR A 270 -32.48 21.14 29.76
C TYR A 270 -31.53 20.50 28.74
N ASN A 271 -30.36 21.11 28.54
CA ASN A 271 -29.26 20.52 27.75
C ASN A 271 -28.81 19.17 28.36
N TYR A 272 -28.59 19.08 29.68
CA TYR A 272 -28.24 17.82 30.35
C TYR A 272 -29.32 16.75 30.14
N ARG A 273 -30.58 17.06 30.47
CA ARG A 273 -31.72 16.14 30.42
C ARG A 273 -31.96 15.61 29.01
N LYS A 274 -31.94 16.48 27.99
CA LYS A 274 -32.01 16.09 26.57
C LYS A 274 -30.79 15.28 26.14
N GLY A 275 -29.58 15.67 26.56
CA GLY A 275 -28.34 14.94 26.27
C GLY A 275 -28.38 13.50 26.79
N VAL A 276 -28.75 13.30 28.06
CA VAL A 276 -28.93 11.97 28.67
C VAL A 276 -29.99 11.16 27.91
N ALA A 277 -31.13 11.76 27.59
CA ALA A 277 -32.20 11.07 26.85
C ALA A 277 -31.77 10.65 25.45
N LEU A 278 -31.09 11.53 24.70
CA LEU A 278 -30.47 11.21 23.41
C LEU A 278 -29.43 10.11 23.56
N TYR A 279 -28.63 10.11 24.63
CA TYR A 279 -27.67 9.04 24.90
C TYR A 279 -28.38 7.69 25.12
N HIS A 280 -29.51 7.65 25.81
CA HIS A 280 -30.21 6.38 26.04
C HIS A 280 -31.04 5.89 24.84
N THR A 281 -31.69 6.75 24.07
CA THR A 281 -32.55 6.33 22.95
C THR A 281 -31.87 6.32 21.59
N ASN A 282 -30.94 7.23 21.32
CA ASN A 282 -30.33 7.35 20.01
C ASN A 282 -29.23 6.29 19.88
N GLN A 283 -29.18 5.60 18.74
CA GLN A 283 -28.10 4.64 18.47
C GLN A 283 -26.76 5.37 18.25
N ASN A 284 -26.79 6.52 17.57
CA ASN A 284 -25.61 7.38 17.46
C ASN A 284 -25.47 8.26 18.71
N LYS A 285 -24.70 7.78 19.68
CA LYS A 285 -24.45 8.45 20.96
C LYS A 285 -23.82 9.84 20.80
N LEU A 286 -23.15 10.13 19.68
CA LEU A 286 -22.67 11.49 19.39
C LEU A 286 -23.77 12.55 19.43
N ARG A 287 -25.02 12.22 19.08
CA ARG A 287 -26.11 13.22 19.06
C ARG A 287 -26.39 13.79 20.45
N ALA A 288 -25.95 13.14 21.51
CA ALA A 288 -25.98 13.67 22.87
C ALA A 288 -24.88 14.72 23.14
N LEU A 289 -23.71 14.62 22.49
CA LEU A 289 -22.53 15.43 22.83
C LEU A 289 -22.72 16.95 22.76
N PRO A 290 -23.42 17.55 21.77
CA PRO A 290 -23.63 19.00 21.76
C PRO A 290 -24.31 19.49 23.05
N PHE A 291 -25.36 18.78 23.47
CA PHE A 291 -26.14 19.10 24.67
C PHE A 291 -25.36 18.77 25.96
N LEU A 292 -24.70 17.61 26.04
CA LEU A 292 -23.88 17.24 27.21
C LEU A 292 -22.69 18.20 27.40
N LYS A 293 -22.03 18.63 26.31
CA LYS A 293 -20.98 19.67 26.36
C LYS A 293 -21.52 20.98 26.91
N LYS A 294 -22.63 21.49 26.36
CA LYS A 294 -23.24 22.76 26.77
C LYS A 294 -23.71 22.73 28.24
N ALA A 295 -24.14 21.57 28.73
CA ALA A 295 -24.42 21.38 30.16
C ALA A 295 -23.14 21.35 31.03
N SER A 296 -22.08 20.67 30.57
CA SER A 296 -20.86 20.42 31.37
C SER A 296 -20.03 21.66 31.77
N THR A 297 -20.38 22.85 31.25
CA THR A 297 -19.76 24.14 31.60
C THR A 297 -20.34 24.79 32.86
N PHE A 298 -21.31 24.14 33.53
CA PHE A 298 -22.00 24.70 34.70
C PHE A 298 -21.91 23.77 35.92
N ASP A 299 -21.45 24.30 37.06
CA ASP A 299 -21.14 23.54 38.28
C ASP A 299 -22.32 22.78 38.91
N LYS A 300 -23.55 23.17 38.60
CA LYS A 300 -24.78 22.55 39.14
C LYS A 300 -25.21 21.27 38.40
N ILE A 301 -24.52 20.88 37.34
CA ILE A 301 -24.87 19.71 36.53
C ILE A 301 -24.29 18.41 37.14
N PRO A 302 -25.07 17.30 37.17
CA PRO A 302 -24.58 16.01 37.62
C PRO A 302 -23.29 15.58 36.91
N TYR A 303 -22.29 15.15 37.69
CA TYR A 303 -20.94 14.88 37.18
C TYR A 303 -20.86 13.61 36.31
N ASP A 304 -21.89 12.76 36.28
CA ASP A 304 -22.03 11.68 35.30
C ASP A 304 -22.17 12.19 33.86
N VAL A 305 -22.44 13.48 33.65
CA VAL A 305 -22.25 14.16 32.35
C VAL A 305 -20.88 13.85 31.74
N TYR A 306 -19.81 13.83 32.55
CA TYR A 306 -18.45 13.52 32.09
C TYR A 306 -18.31 12.04 31.69
N TYR A 307 -18.97 11.10 32.38
CA TYR A 307 -19.00 9.69 31.98
C TYR A 307 -19.76 9.47 30.67
N LEU A 308 -20.91 10.12 30.49
CA LEU A 308 -21.72 10.04 29.27
C LEU A 308 -21.00 10.68 28.07
N MET A 309 -20.31 11.82 28.29
CA MET A 309 -19.41 12.41 27.31
C MET A 309 -18.26 11.48 26.98
N ALA A 310 -17.58 10.93 27.99
CA ALA A 310 -16.45 10.02 27.82
C ALA A 310 -16.84 8.79 27.00
N LYS A 311 -17.97 8.14 27.32
CA LYS A 311 -18.54 7.03 26.54
C LYS A 311 -18.85 7.44 25.11
N SER A 312 -19.43 8.61 24.90
CA SER A 312 -19.80 9.09 23.56
C SER A 312 -18.57 9.42 22.69
N TYR A 313 -17.52 10.01 23.26
CA TYR A 313 -16.23 10.20 22.60
C TYR A 313 -15.53 8.87 22.32
N HIS A 314 -15.52 7.95 23.29
CA HIS A 314 -14.90 6.63 23.20
C HIS A 314 -15.52 5.83 22.03
N LEU A 315 -16.86 5.76 21.95
CA LEU A 315 -17.58 5.10 20.87
C LEU A 315 -17.36 5.74 19.48
N TRP A 316 -16.81 6.96 19.43
CA TRP A 316 -16.42 7.65 18.20
C TRP A 316 -14.91 7.64 17.94
N SER A 317 -14.14 6.86 18.69
CA SER A 317 -12.66 6.79 18.62
C SER A 317 -11.95 8.12 18.94
N ASP A 318 -12.61 9.10 19.57
CA ASP A 318 -11.98 10.32 20.11
C ASP A 318 -11.38 10.02 21.49
N PHE A 319 -10.43 9.08 21.51
CA PHE A 319 -9.87 8.51 22.73
C PHE A 319 -9.17 9.55 23.61
N SER A 320 -8.65 10.64 23.04
CA SER A 320 -8.06 11.75 23.78
C SER A 320 -9.10 12.50 24.62
N LYS A 321 -10.22 12.92 24.01
CA LYS A 321 -11.30 13.58 24.79
C LYS A 321 -12.02 12.58 25.71
N ALA A 322 -12.13 11.32 25.29
CA ALA A 322 -12.70 10.26 26.12
C ALA A 322 -11.89 10.04 27.41
N GLN A 323 -10.55 9.94 27.32
CA GLN A 323 -9.68 9.79 28.49
C GLN A 323 -9.84 10.97 29.46
N VAL A 324 -9.71 12.21 28.97
CA VAL A 324 -9.86 13.41 29.81
C VAL A 324 -11.22 13.44 30.52
N ALA A 325 -12.29 13.06 29.81
CA ALA A 325 -13.63 13.00 30.40
C ALA A 325 -13.80 11.85 31.41
N TYR A 326 -13.19 10.67 31.20
CA TYR A 326 -13.16 9.59 32.21
C TYR A 326 -12.34 9.97 33.44
N GLU A 327 -11.21 10.65 33.28
CA GLU A 327 -10.38 11.15 34.39
C GLU A 327 -11.12 12.24 35.18
N THR A 328 -11.84 13.13 34.49
CA THR A 328 -12.71 14.15 35.11
C THR A 328 -13.90 13.53 35.84
N PHE A 329 -14.45 12.42 35.33
CA PHE A 329 -15.44 11.63 36.07
C PHE A 329 -14.80 10.95 37.29
N LYS A 330 -13.64 10.29 37.11
CA LYS A 330 -12.93 9.56 38.17
C LYS A 330 -12.56 10.46 39.36
N SER A 331 -12.20 11.73 39.13
CA SER A 331 -11.87 12.68 40.19
C SER A 331 -13.08 13.21 40.97
N LYS A 332 -14.31 12.96 40.48
CA LYS A 332 -15.57 13.38 41.11
C LYS A 332 -16.42 12.21 41.64
N ALA A 333 -16.27 11.02 41.06
CA ALA A 333 -17.01 9.81 41.41
C ALA A 333 -16.49 9.13 42.68
N THR A 334 -17.34 8.35 43.34
CA THR A 334 -16.91 7.51 44.48
C THR A 334 -16.10 6.30 44.01
N ILE A 335 -15.25 5.75 44.88
CA ILE A 335 -14.46 4.54 44.60
C ILE A 335 -15.36 3.40 44.10
N LYS A 336 -16.52 3.21 44.72
CA LYS A 336 -17.49 2.18 44.33
C LYS A 336 -18.04 2.39 42.92
N GLU A 337 -18.26 3.62 42.47
CA GLU A 337 -18.70 3.92 41.11
C GLU A 337 -17.57 3.71 40.10
N VAL A 338 -16.34 4.09 40.45
CA VAL A 338 -15.13 3.85 39.66
C VAL A 338 -14.92 2.36 39.41
N GLU A 339 -15.05 1.53 40.45
CA GLU A 339 -15.01 0.06 40.37
C GLU A 339 -16.20 -0.51 39.57
N THR A 340 -17.43 -0.14 39.92
CA THR A 340 -18.65 -0.69 39.30
C THR A 340 -18.73 -0.40 37.80
N LEU A 341 -18.33 0.80 37.38
CA LEU A 341 -18.30 1.22 35.97
C LEU A 341 -16.99 0.85 35.26
N ASN A 342 -16.03 0.25 35.97
CA ASN A 342 -14.71 -0.13 35.47
C ASN A 342 -13.97 1.05 34.78
N ILE A 343 -14.00 2.23 35.40
CA ILE A 343 -13.48 3.47 34.79
C ILE A 343 -11.99 3.35 34.44
N ASP A 344 -11.19 2.68 35.28
CA ASP A 344 -9.76 2.48 35.02
C ASP A 344 -9.51 1.62 33.78
N ARG A 345 -10.31 0.57 33.55
CA ARG A 345 -10.26 -0.21 32.31
C ARG A 345 -10.70 0.62 31.10
N LEU A 346 -11.65 1.54 31.27
CA LEU A 346 -12.07 2.43 30.17
C LEU A 346 -11.01 3.48 29.82
N ILE A 347 -10.24 3.97 30.80
CA ILE A 347 -9.06 4.82 30.58
C ILE A 347 -7.94 4.02 29.89
N GLU A 348 -7.67 2.79 30.34
CA GLU A 348 -6.72 1.89 29.69
C GLU A 348 -7.09 1.63 28.22
N ASN A 349 -8.36 1.34 27.94
CA ASN A 349 -8.88 1.17 26.58
C ASN A 349 -8.71 2.44 25.73
N CYS A 350 -8.85 3.65 26.29
CA CYS A 350 -8.52 4.88 25.58
C CYS A 350 -7.02 5.02 25.27
N ILE A 351 -6.14 4.58 26.18
CA ILE A 351 -4.68 4.58 25.95
C ILE A 351 -4.33 3.58 24.84
N ASN A 352 -4.91 2.38 24.87
CA ASN A 352 -4.78 1.37 23.82
C ASN A 352 -5.30 1.89 22.47
N GLY A 353 -6.48 2.52 22.48
CA GLY A 353 -7.11 3.14 21.31
C GLY A 353 -6.23 4.19 20.65
N LYS A 354 -5.68 5.13 21.42
CA LYS A 354 -4.71 6.13 20.90
C LYS A 354 -3.51 5.48 20.24
N LYS A 355 -2.96 4.40 20.82
CA LYS A 355 -1.80 3.69 20.27
C LYS A 355 -2.16 2.93 18.99
N LEU A 356 -3.31 2.27 18.92
CA LEU A 356 -3.71 1.52 17.72
C LEU A 356 -4.19 2.46 16.59
N MET A 357 -4.61 3.68 16.92
CA MET A 357 -4.92 4.74 15.95
C MET A 357 -3.69 5.38 15.27
N THR A 358 -2.45 5.09 15.71
CA THR A 358 -1.23 5.51 14.96
C THR A 358 -0.80 4.50 13.90
N GLU A 359 -1.31 3.26 13.96
CA GLU A 359 -1.01 2.16 13.04
C GLU A 359 -2.26 1.82 12.21
N GLN A 360 -2.92 2.82 11.61
CA GLN A 360 -4.19 2.61 10.91
C GLN A 360 -4.02 1.72 9.69
N LEU A 361 -4.78 0.64 9.67
CA LEU A 361 -4.79 -0.31 8.59
C LEU A 361 -5.78 0.10 7.49
N ASN A 362 -5.37 0.05 6.23
CA ASN A 362 -6.26 0.29 5.09
C ASN A 362 -7.22 -0.91 4.88
N MET A 363 -8.33 -0.92 5.61
CA MET A 363 -9.38 -1.95 5.54
C MET A 363 -10.40 -1.62 4.45
N GLN A 364 -10.35 -2.35 3.34
CA GLN A 364 -11.40 -2.28 2.32
C GLN A 364 -12.57 -3.21 2.70
N ILE A 365 -13.71 -2.62 3.05
CA ILE A 365 -14.98 -3.37 3.19
C ILE A 365 -15.46 -3.77 1.79
N VAL A 366 -15.67 -5.06 1.57
CA VAL A 366 -16.24 -5.61 0.34
C VAL A 366 -17.75 -5.78 0.47
N ASN A 367 -18.22 -6.22 1.65
CA ASN A 367 -19.65 -6.33 1.95
C ASN A 367 -19.95 -6.04 3.42
N LYS A 368 -21.13 -5.48 3.69
CA LYS A 368 -21.68 -5.25 5.03
C LYS A 368 -23.18 -5.55 5.00
N THR A 369 -23.63 -6.54 5.77
CA THR A 369 -25.06 -6.92 5.87
C THR A 369 -25.53 -7.01 7.32
N PRO A 370 -26.76 -6.61 7.66
CA PRO A 370 -27.32 -6.79 9.00
C PRO A 370 -27.37 -8.28 9.40
N PHE A 371 -26.98 -8.59 10.63
CA PHE A 371 -26.75 -9.94 11.09
C PHE A 371 -27.34 -10.22 12.49
N ASP A 372 -28.03 -11.36 12.60
CA ASP A 372 -28.57 -11.87 13.87
C ASP A 372 -27.58 -12.86 14.49
N ILE A 373 -26.88 -12.40 15.53
CA ILE A 373 -25.90 -13.17 16.29
C ILE A 373 -26.47 -14.50 16.84
N GLY A 374 -27.77 -14.58 17.13
CA GLY A 374 -28.43 -15.81 17.58
C GLY A 374 -28.46 -16.93 16.53
N LYS A 375 -28.23 -16.59 15.24
CA LYS A 375 -28.18 -17.51 14.11
C LYS A 375 -26.78 -18.05 13.80
N LEU A 376 -25.73 -17.63 14.52
CA LEU A 376 -24.39 -18.19 14.35
C LEU A 376 -24.40 -19.74 14.35
N PRO A 377 -23.65 -20.40 13.44
CA PRO A 377 -22.72 -19.83 12.45
C PRO A 377 -23.35 -19.44 11.09
N LYS A 378 -24.68 -19.54 10.93
CA LYS A 378 -25.37 -19.36 9.63
C LYS A 378 -25.19 -17.92 9.11
N GLY A 379 -24.35 -17.74 8.09
CA GLY A 379 -24.00 -16.45 7.50
C GLY A 379 -22.52 -16.35 7.12
N TYR A 380 -21.66 -17.08 7.84
CA TYR A 380 -20.24 -17.24 7.49
C TYR A 380 -20.07 -18.23 6.33
N PRO A 381 -18.97 -18.16 5.55
CA PRO A 381 -18.71 -19.09 4.46
C PRO A 381 -18.72 -20.55 4.93
N ASN A 382 -19.53 -21.40 4.28
CA ASN A 382 -19.70 -22.81 4.67
C ASN A 382 -18.38 -23.57 4.82
N ALA A 383 -17.37 -23.28 3.99
CA ALA A 383 -16.05 -23.92 4.06
C ALA A 383 -15.29 -23.65 5.38
N LEU A 384 -15.56 -22.54 6.06
CA LEU A 384 -14.92 -22.16 7.32
C LEU A 384 -15.67 -22.71 8.54
N VAL A 385 -17.00 -22.87 8.45
CA VAL A 385 -17.85 -23.21 9.60
C VAL A 385 -18.43 -24.64 9.59
N ALA A 386 -18.64 -25.25 8.42
CA ALA A 386 -19.32 -26.55 8.34
C ALA A 386 -18.53 -27.64 9.07
N HIS A 387 -19.19 -28.32 10.01
CA HIS A 387 -18.60 -29.33 10.90
C HIS A 387 -17.45 -28.86 11.81
N LYS A 388 -17.12 -27.56 11.81
CA LYS A 388 -16.06 -26.96 12.63
C LYS A 388 -16.63 -26.06 13.73
N LEU A 389 -17.47 -25.09 13.38
CA LEU A 389 -18.08 -24.19 14.36
C LEU A 389 -19.43 -24.74 14.81
N LEU A 390 -19.47 -25.20 16.06
CA LEU A 390 -20.57 -25.97 16.65
C LEU A 390 -21.18 -25.23 17.85
N LYS A 391 -22.43 -25.53 18.17
CA LYS A 391 -23.03 -25.13 19.45
C LYS A 391 -22.63 -26.11 20.53
N LYS A 392 -22.42 -25.60 21.75
CA LYS A 392 -21.99 -26.38 22.91
C LYS A 392 -23.00 -27.50 23.22
N THR A 393 -22.53 -28.74 23.33
CA THR A 393 -23.36 -29.92 23.65
C THR A 393 -23.24 -30.29 25.13
N SER A 394 -24.15 -31.12 25.64
CA SER A 394 -24.26 -31.48 27.07
C SER A 394 -22.96 -31.96 27.71
N PHE A 395 -22.09 -32.66 26.97
CA PHE A 395 -20.78 -33.11 27.45
C PHE A 395 -19.84 -31.96 27.82
N PHE A 396 -19.91 -30.83 27.11
CA PHE A 396 -18.98 -29.72 27.27
C PHE A 396 -19.50 -28.64 28.25
N ILE A 397 -20.80 -28.62 28.54
CA ILE A 397 -21.45 -27.64 29.42
C ILE A 397 -20.99 -27.84 30.87
N SER A 398 -20.38 -26.83 31.47
CA SER A 398 -20.04 -26.83 32.89
C SER A 398 -21.28 -26.59 33.78
N PRO A 399 -21.22 -26.87 35.09
CA PRO A 399 -22.30 -26.51 36.02
C PRO A 399 -22.63 -25.00 36.02
N VAL A 400 -21.61 -24.15 35.86
CA VAL A 400 -21.78 -22.69 35.77
C VAL A 400 -22.41 -22.31 34.43
N ASP A 401 -21.96 -22.89 33.32
CA ASP A 401 -22.55 -22.68 31.99
C ASP A 401 -24.06 -23.04 32.00
N ALA A 402 -24.43 -24.17 32.61
CA ALA A 402 -25.81 -24.61 32.77
C ALA A 402 -26.66 -23.65 33.61
N LYS A 403 -26.08 -23.05 34.66
CA LYS A 403 -26.73 -22.02 35.49
C LYS A 403 -26.96 -20.71 34.72
N LYS A 404 -25.97 -20.29 33.91
CA LYS A 404 -26.00 -19.04 33.12
C LYS A 404 -26.90 -19.15 31.89
N LYS A 405 -27.09 -20.35 31.33
CA LYS A 405 -27.96 -20.66 30.18
C LYS A 405 -27.59 -19.92 28.87
N GLU A 406 -26.34 -19.47 28.75
CA GLU A 406 -25.86 -18.82 27.53
C GLU A 406 -25.59 -19.82 26.40
N LYS A 407 -25.85 -19.40 25.15
CA LYS A 407 -25.60 -20.21 23.95
C LYS A 407 -24.16 -20.02 23.48
N MET A 408 -23.24 -20.81 24.03
CA MET A 408 -21.82 -20.77 23.68
C MET A 408 -21.50 -21.59 22.42
N LEU A 409 -20.40 -21.20 21.75
CA LEU A 409 -19.85 -21.86 20.58
C LEU A 409 -18.61 -22.70 20.94
N MET A 410 -18.28 -23.64 20.07
CA MET A 410 -17.07 -24.45 20.11
C MET A 410 -16.51 -24.58 18.69
N PHE A 411 -15.19 -24.57 18.56
CA PHE A 411 -14.50 -24.73 17.29
C PHE A 411 -13.67 -26.03 17.27
N LYS A 412 -14.04 -26.95 16.39
CA LYS A 412 -13.31 -28.20 16.12
C LYS A 412 -12.21 -27.95 15.09
N THR A 413 -10.96 -28.26 15.45
CA THR A 413 -9.81 -28.18 14.55
C THR A 413 -9.64 -29.46 13.73
N GLU A 414 -8.88 -29.38 12.62
CA GLU A 414 -8.56 -30.54 11.76
C GLU A 414 -7.84 -31.67 12.49
N ARG A 415 -7.19 -31.38 13.63
CA ARG A 415 -6.49 -32.37 14.47
C ARG A 415 -7.38 -33.00 15.54
N ASN A 416 -8.70 -32.77 15.47
CA ASN A 416 -9.67 -33.14 16.49
C ASN A 416 -9.32 -32.58 17.88
N GLU A 417 -8.85 -31.33 17.92
CA GLU A 417 -8.95 -30.49 19.13
C GLU A 417 -10.33 -29.82 19.12
N MET A 418 -10.99 -29.67 20.26
CA MET A 418 -12.19 -28.85 20.40
C MET A 418 -11.86 -27.68 21.29
N ILE A 419 -11.78 -26.47 20.73
CA ILE A 419 -11.68 -25.24 21.51
C ILE A 419 -13.09 -24.77 21.86
N GLN A 420 -13.34 -24.41 23.11
CA GLN A 420 -14.66 -24.04 23.60
C GLN A 420 -14.60 -22.90 24.62
N THR A 421 -15.59 -22.02 24.58
CA THR A 421 -15.82 -21.01 25.61
C THR A 421 -16.55 -21.63 26.81
N SER A 422 -16.17 -21.29 28.04
CA SER A 422 -16.83 -21.74 29.28
C SER A 422 -16.57 -20.76 30.43
N TYR A 423 -17.45 -20.70 31.43
CA TYR A 423 -17.15 -20.09 32.72
C TYR A 423 -16.29 -21.00 33.63
N GLY A 424 -16.03 -22.24 33.22
CA GLY A 424 -15.34 -23.21 34.08
C GLY A 424 -16.22 -23.64 35.27
N LEU A 425 -15.61 -23.79 36.46
CA LEU A 425 -16.26 -24.36 37.64
C LEU A 425 -16.58 -23.36 38.76
N ASP A 426 -16.04 -22.13 38.73
CA ASP A 426 -16.32 -21.08 39.72
C ASP A 426 -17.24 -20.01 39.10
N GLU A 427 -18.29 -19.60 39.83
CA GLU A 427 -19.24 -18.58 39.38
C GLU A 427 -18.65 -17.17 39.31
N LYS A 428 -17.47 -16.93 39.91
CA LYS A 428 -16.72 -15.67 39.83
C LYS A 428 -15.96 -15.50 38.52
N ASN A 429 -15.67 -16.60 37.82
CA ASN A 429 -14.91 -16.59 36.58
C ASN A 429 -15.58 -15.75 35.49
N LYS A 430 -14.77 -15.35 34.51
CA LYS A 430 -15.27 -14.79 33.23
C LYS A 430 -15.38 -15.91 32.21
N LYS A 431 -15.73 -15.57 30.98
CA LYS A 431 -15.65 -16.54 29.89
C LYS A 431 -14.19 -16.74 29.50
N ASP A 432 -13.73 -17.98 29.64
CA ASP A 432 -12.38 -18.43 29.31
C ASP A 432 -12.44 -19.38 28.10
N LEU A 433 -11.33 -19.47 27.36
CA LEU A 433 -11.15 -20.49 26.33
C LEU A 433 -10.47 -21.75 26.90
N PHE A 434 -11.09 -22.89 26.63
CA PHE A 434 -10.60 -24.23 26.99
C PHE A 434 -10.40 -25.09 25.73
N VAL A 435 -9.58 -26.12 25.84
CA VAL A 435 -9.37 -27.15 24.82
C VAL A 435 -9.65 -28.56 25.35
N ASN A 436 -10.34 -29.37 24.55
CA ASN A 436 -10.50 -30.81 24.76
C ASN A 436 -9.83 -31.56 23.60
N MET A 437 -9.17 -32.67 23.91
CA MET A 437 -8.57 -33.55 22.89
C MET A 437 -9.53 -34.71 22.60
N LEU A 438 -9.71 -35.10 21.34
CA LEU A 438 -10.39 -36.34 20.99
C LEU A 438 -9.54 -37.55 21.41
N MET A 439 -10.13 -38.50 22.13
CA MET A 439 -9.43 -39.70 22.64
C MET A 439 -9.71 -40.97 21.83
N GLY A 440 -10.54 -40.88 20.79
CA GLY A 440 -10.92 -41.98 19.89
C GLY A 440 -12.41 -42.24 19.87
N GLY A 441 -12.95 -42.62 18.70
CA GLY A 441 -14.41 -42.61 18.46
C GLY A 441 -14.99 -41.23 18.69
N ASP A 442 -16.17 -41.15 19.32
CA ASP A 442 -16.83 -39.89 19.70
C ASP A 442 -16.46 -39.40 21.12
N LYS A 443 -15.42 -39.97 21.76
CA LYS A 443 -15.04 -39.66 23.14
C LYS A 443 -14.01 -38.53 23.22
N TRP A 444 -14.35 -37.49 23.98
CA TRP A 444 -13.50 -36.33 24.24
C TRP A 444 -12.90 -36.41 25.65
N GLY A 445 -11.66 -35.93 25.81
CA GLY A 445 -11.02 -35.77 27.12
C GLY A 445 -11.61 -34.59 27.91
N ILE A 446 -11.21 -34.48 29.18
CA ILE A 446 -11.58 -33.34 30.04
C ILE A 446 -11.02 -32.00 29.50
N PRO A 447 -11.72 -30.86 29.73
CA PRO A 447 -11.26 -29.56 29.27
C PRO A 447 -9.99 -29.11 30.00
N LYS A 448 -9.09 -28.45 29.28
CA LYS A 448 -7.89 -27.78 29.81
C LYS A 448 -7.93 -26.32 29.43
N SER A 449 -7.56 -25.41 30.33
CA SER A 449 -7.42 -23.97 30.00
C SER A 449 -6.39 -23.78 28.88
N LEU A 450 -6.61 -22.80 27.99
CA LEU A 450 -5.58 -22.35 27.04
C LEU A 450 -4.43 -21.56 27.70
N GLY A 451 -4.58 -21.24 29.00
CA GLY A 451 -3.55 -20.63 29.84
C GLY A 451 -3.52 -19.10 29.78
N ASP A 452 -2.80 -18.51 30.72
CA ASP A 452 -2.79 -17.07 31.05
C ASP A 452 -2.21 -16.17 29.94
N ASN A 453 -1.63 -16.76 28.89
CA ASN A 453 -1.28 -16.04 27.66
C ASN A 453 -2.53 -15.66 26.84
N ILE A 454 -3.59 -16.48 26.89
CA ILE A 454 -4.81 -16.33 26.11
C ILE A 454 -5.94 -15.78 26.98
N ASN A 455 -6.20 -16.45 28.11
CA ASN A 455 -7.27 -16.11 29.04
C ASN A 455 -6.81 -15.00 30.00
N THR A 456 -7.70 -14.09 30.36
CA THR A 456 -7.42 -12.90 31.17
C THR A 456 -8.38 -12.78 32.37
N THR A 457 -8.38 -11.65 33.07
CA THR A 457 -9.39 -11.34 34.09
C THR A 457 -10.71 -10.82 33.50
N TYR A 458 -10.86 -10.85 32.16
CA TYR A 458 -12.00 -10.39 31.39
C TYR A 458 -12.59 -11.54 30.54
N ASP A 459 -13.55 -11.27 29.65
CA ASP A 459 -14.13 -12.31 28.79
C ASP A 459 -13.32 -12.55 27.51
N GLU A 460 -12.97 -13.81 27.24
CA GLU A 460 -12.52 -14.35 25.96
C GLU A 460 -13.58 -15.27 25.34
N ASP A 461 -13.80 -15.18 24.02
CA ASP A 461 -14.82 -15.93 23.29
C ASP A 461 -14.51 -16.01 21.78
N TYR A 462 -15.39 -16.66 21.00
CA TYR A 462 -15.40 -16.65 19.52
C TYR A 462 -14.10 -17.13 18.85
N ALA A 463 -13.51 -18.22 19.37
CA ALA A 463 -12.29 -18.82 18.84
C ALA A 463 -12.46 -19.40 17.41
N TYR A 464 -11.45 -19.18 16.57
CA TYR A 464 -11.22 -19.80 15.27
C TYR A 464 -9.75 -20.20 15.15
N VAL A 465 -9.46 -21.39 14.61
CA VAL A 465 -8.09 -21.85 14.36
C VAL A 465 -7.89 -22.10 12.87
N SER A 466 -6.79 -21.60 12.31
CA SER A 466 -6.36 -21.86 10.93
C SER A 466 -6.20 -23.35 10.63
N LEU A 467 -6.32 -23.75 9.35
CA LEU A 467 -6.26 -25.15 8.93
C LEU A 467 -4.97 -25.88 9.37
N ASP A 468 -3.83 -25.18 9.38
CA ASP A 468 -2.55 -25.73 9.83
C ASP A 468 -2.48 -26.00 11.35
N GLY A 469 -3.48 -25.51 12.09
CA GLY A 469 -3.58 -25.58 13.54
C GLY A 469 -2.68 -24.61 14.29
N ARG A 470 -2.00 -23.64 13.63
CA ARG A 470 -0.94 -22.83 14.25
C ARG A 470 -1.30 -21.38 14.53
N THR A 471 -2.41 -20.87 14.03
CA THR A 471 -2.89 -19.51 14.29
C THR A 471 -4.28 -19.56 14.91
N LEU A 472 -4.42 -19.00 16.12
CA LEU A 472 -5.68 -18.83 16.84
C LEU A 472 -6.11 -17.38 16.71
N TYR A 473 -7.29 -17.16 16.13
CA TYR A 473 -8.03 -15.91 16.24
C TYR A 473 -9.10 -16.07 17.31
N PHE A 474 -9.28 -15.06 18.14
CA PHE A 474 -10.31 -15.05 19.18
C PHE A 474 -10.67 -13.61 19.53
N SER A 475 -11.79 -13.43 20.22
CA SER A 475 -12.24 -12.12 20.67
C SER A 475 -12.09 -12.00 22.18
N SER A 476 -11.57 -10.87 22.65
CA SER A 476 -11.27 -10.63 24.07
C SER A 476 -11.65 -9.21 24.48
N LYS A 477 -12.24 -9.08 25.67
CA LYS A 477 -12.38 -7.78 26.37
C LYS A 477 -11.13 -7.41 27.17
N GLY A 478 -10.22 -8.37 27.35
CA GLY A 478 -8.93 -8.26 28.02
C GLY A 478 -7.82 -7.76 27.11
N HIS A 479 -6.58 -8.13 27.45
CA HIS A 479 -5.35 -7.68 26.75
C HIS A 479 -5.35 -6.15 26.53
N ASN A 480 -4.76 -5.67 25.43
CA ASN A 480 -4.79 -4.27 25.04
C ASN A 480 -6.02 -3.92 24.16
N SER A 481 -7.22 -4.33 24.58
CA SER A 481 -8.49 -3.98 23.91
C SER A 481 -8.71 -2.45 23.88
N ILE A 482 -9.38 -1.95 22.84
CA ILE A 482 -9.77 -0.55 22.68
C ILE A 482 -11.24 -0.28 23.02
N GLY A 483 -11.98 -1.29 23.46
CA GLY A 483 -13.44 -1.26 23.65
C GLY A 483 -14.07 -2.62 23.35
N GLY A 484 -15.28 -2.85 23.86
CA GLY A 484 -16.05 -4.09 23.63
C GLY A 484 -15.24 -5.38 23.72
N TYR A 485 -15.59 -6.34 22.87
CA TYR A 485 -14.69 -7.40 22.40
C TYR A 485 -13.81 -6.89 21.26
N ASP A 486 -12.49 -7.04 21.39
CA ASP A 486 -11.52 -6.84 20.30
C ASP A 486 -11.05 -8.19 19.75
N ILE A 487 -10.72 -8.24 18.46
CA ILE A 487 -10.12 -9.40 17.80
C ILE A 487 -8.62 -9.45 18.08
N PHE A 488 -8.16 -10.62 18.52
CA PHE A 488 -6.75 -10.94 18.77
C PHE A 488 -6.30 -12.13 17.93
N VAL A 489 -5.01 -12.15 17.61
CA VAL A 489 -4.33 -13.26 16.95
C VAL A 489 -3.15 -13.76 17.79
N SER A 490 -3.11 -15.06 18.06
CA SER A 490 -1.99 -15.77 18.67
C SER A 490 -1.46 -16.85 17.72
N LYS A 491 -0.18 -17.20 17.86
CA LYS A 491 0.48 -18.24 17.06
C LYS A 491 1.12 -19.30 17.96
N ARG A 492 1.35 -20.50 17.44
CA ARG A 492 2.13 -21.56 18.10
C ARG A 492 3.08 -22.23 17.12
N LYS A 493 4.33 -22.49 17.54
CA LYS A 493 5.40 -23.08 16.70
C LYS A 493 5.03 -24.43 16.09
N SER A 494 4.33 -25.26 16.86
CA SER A 494 3.74 -26.53 16.45
C SER A 494 2.37 -26.69 17.10
N THR A 495 1.56 -27.64 16.63
CA THR A 495 0.21 -27.88 17.21
C THR A 495 0.23 -28.53 18.59
N THR A 496 1.40 -28.82 19.15
CA THR A 496 1.58 -29.28 20.54
C THR A 496 2.29 -28.23 21.40
N SER A 497 2.73 -27.12 20.79
CA SER A 497 3.33 -25.99 21.50
C SER A 497 2.23 -25.15 22.18
N PRO A 498 2.53 -24.49 23.31
CA PRO A 498 1.62 -23.49 23.87
C PRO A 498 1.43 -22.32 22.91
N TRP A 499 0.32 -21.61 23.07
CA TRP A 499 0.04 -20.37 22.35
C TRP A 499 0.95 -19.23 22.85
N GLU A 500 1.49 -18.45 21.91
CA GLU A 500 2.31 -17.26 22.17
C GLU A 500 1.42 -16.09 22.63
N LYS A 501 2.03 -15.01 23.14
CA LYS A 501 1.29 -13.83 23.57
C LYS A 501 0.49 -13.23 22.38
N PRO A 502 -0.83 -13.01 22.52
CA PRO A 502 -1.67 -12.51 21.44
C PRO A 502 -1.31 -11.08 21.05
N LYS A 503 -1.61 -10.74 19.79
CA LYS A 503 -1.55 -9.38 19.25
C LYS A 503 -2.96 -8.92 18.89
N ASN A 504 -3.31 -7.70 19.28
CA ASN A 504 -4.51 -7.02 18.80
C ASN A 504 -4.39 -6.85 17.26
N VAL A 505 -5.46 -7.14 16.51
CA VAL A 505 -5.44 -7.07 15.04
C VAL A 505 -5.46 -5.63 14.50
N GLY A 506 -5.76 -4.64 15.34
CA GLY A 506 -5.58 -3.22 15.05
C GLY A 506 -6.80 -2.52 14.47
N TYR A 507 -6.77 -1.20 14.47
CA TYR A 507 -7.84 -0.35 13.94
C TYR A 507 -7.68 -0.20 12.40
N PRO A 508 -8.76 -0.25 11.60
CA PRO A 508 -10.17 -0.31 11.98
C PRO A 508 -10.78 -1.71 11.97
N ILE A 509 -10.00 -2.81 11.96
CA ILE A 509 -10.57 -4.16 12.10
C ILE A 509 -11.22 -4.29 13.49
N ASN A 510 -10.54 -3.80 14.51
CA ASN A 510 -11.10 -3.54 15.84
C ASN A 510 -11.64 -2.11 15.96
N SER A 511 -12.58 -1.91 16.89
CA SER A 511 -13.28 -0.66 17.14
C SER A 511 -13.71 -0.55 18.62
N PRO A 512 -14.20 0.60 19.09
CA PRO A 512 -14.76 0.75 20.44
C PRO A 512 -15.98 -0.13 20.79
N TYR A 513 -16.42 -0.98 19.87
CA TYR A 513 -17.63 -1.80 19.88
C TYR A 513 -17.27 -3.29 20.02
N ASP A 514 -18.23 -4.20 19.95
CA ASP A 514 -17.92 -5.64 19.94
C ASP A 514 -17.59 -6.09 18.51
N ASP A 515 -16.35 -6.52 18.30
CA ASP A 515 -15.81 -7.13 17.08
C ASP A 515 -15.51 -8.62 17.34
N ILE A 516 -16.31 -9.49 16.72
CA ILE A 516 -16.42 -10.90 17.10
C ILE A 516 -16.24 -11.87 15.94
N LEU A 517 -15.73 -13.06 16.27
CA LEU A 517 -15.67 -14.24 15.41
C LEU A 517 -14.94 -13.99 14.08
N PHE A 518 -13.71 -13.51 14.18
CA PHE A 518 -12.88 -13.25 13.01
C PHE A 518 -12.35 -14.55 12.38
N MET A 519 -12.69 -14.75 11.10
CA MET A 519 -12.25 -15.86 10.28
C MET A 519 -11.61 -15.33 8.99
N PRO A 520 -10.27 -15.36 8.83
CA PRO A 520 -9.66 -15.19 7.52
C PRO A 520 -10.09 -16.35 6.60
N ASP A 521 -10.15 -16.06 5.31
CA ASP A 521 -10.29 -17.07 4.28
C ASP A 521 -9.02 -17.94 4.14
N LEU A 522 -9.02 -18.89 3.21
CA LEU A 522 -7.88 -19.79 3.02
C LEU A 522 -6.67 -19.11 2.37
N THR A 523 -6.86 -17.99 1.67
CA THR A 523 -5.76 -17.21 1.07
C THR A 523 -5.14 -16.21 2.06
N GLY A 524 -5.92 -15.75 3.04
CA GLY A 524 -5.57 -14.63 3.91
C GLY A 524 -5.69 -13.26 3.24
N GLU A 525 -6.25 -13.20 2.03
CA GLU A 525 -6.58 -11.93 1.36
C GLU A 525 -7.94 -11.38 1.80
N MET A 526 -8.83 -12.24 2.30
CA MET A 526 -10.17 -11.90 2.75
C MET A 526 -10.36 -12.29 4.23
N ALA A 527 -11.22 -11.58 4.93
CA ALA A 527 -11.67 -11.98 6.26
C ALA A 527 -13.14 -11.66 6.53
N TYR A 528 -13.73 -12.48 7.39
CA TYR A 528 -15.12 -12.43 7.78
C TYR A 528 -15.21 -12.23 9.29
N PHE A 529 -15.99 -11.26 9.73
CA PHE A 529 -16.26 -11.05 11.16
C PHE A 529 -17.64 -10.43 11.36
N SER A 530 -18.09 -10.34 12.60
CA SER A 530 -19.34 -9.65 12.94
C SER A 530 -19.07 -8.53 13.92
N SER A 531 -19.74 -7.39 13.72
CA SER A 531 -19.56 -6.22 14.57
C SER A 531 -20.86 -5.48 14.83
N ASN A 532 -21.10 -5.07 16.07
CA ASN A 532 -22.22 -4.18 16.40
C ASN A 532 -21.91 -2.69 16.21
N ARG A 533 -20.72 -2.35 15.66
CA ARG A 533 -20.35 -0.97 15.31
C ARG A 533 -21.40 -0.30 14.42
N ARG A 534 -21.82 0.91 14.84
CA ARG A 534 -22.68 1.84 14.07
C ARG A 534 -23.81 1.15 13.30
N SER A 535 -24.52 0.23 13.96
CA SER A 535 -25.59 -0.57 13.36
C SER A 535 -26.95 0.13 13.45
N PRO A 536 -27.62 0.46 12.31
CA PRO A 536 -28.89 1.21 12.30
C PRO A 536 -30.08 0.49 12.97
N THR A 537 -29.95 -0.80 13.26
CA THR A 537 -30.98 -1.61 13.94
C THR A 537 -30.60 -1.97 15.37
N GLY A 538 -29.41 -1.58 15.84
CA GLY A 538 -28.84 -2.02 17.12
C GLY A 538 -28.38 -3.49 17.15
N GLY A 539 -28.54 -4.24 16.05
CA GLY A 539 -28.02 -5.60 15.89
C GLY A 539 -26.55 -5.64 15.47
N TYR A 540 -26.00 -6.83 15.23
CA TYR A 540 -24.69 -6.96 14.60
C TYR A 540 -24.81 -6.73 13.08
N ASN A 541 -23.69 -6.44 12.43
CA ASN A 541 -23.53 -6.58 10.99
C ASN A 541 -22.45 -7.63 10.71
N PHE A 542 -22.65 -8.44 9.69
CA PHE A 542 -21.63 -9.29 9.11
C PHE A 542 -20.78 -8.45 8.14
N TYR A 543 -19.47 -8.54 8.29
CA TYR A 543 -18.49 -7.84 7.48
C TYR A 543 -17.66 -8.84 6.69
N GLU A 544 -17.55 -8.59 5.39
CA GLU A 544 -16.54 -9.18 4.52
C GLU A 544 -15.56 -8.07 4.15
N ILE A 545 -14.29 -8.26 4.47
CA ILE A 545 -13.22 -7.30 4.21
C ILE A 545 -12.12 -7.94 3.39
N LYS A 546 -11.41 -7.14 2.61
CA LYS A 546 -10.04 -7.47 2.21
C LYS A 546 -9.09 -7.16 3.35
N MET A 547 -8.14 -8.06 3.57
CA MET A 547 -7.10 -7.88 4.56
C MET A 547 -6.20 -6.69 4.19
N PRO A 548 -5.95 -5.75 5.12
CA PRO A 548 -5.11 -4.60 4.88
C PRO A 548 -3.70 -5.01 4.43
N LYS A 549 -3.24 -4.43 3.31
CA LYS A 549 -1.86 -4.61 2.84
C LYS A 549 -0.92 -3.62 3.55
N PRO A 550 0.27 -4.05 4.00
CA PRO A 550 1.26 -3.13 4.52
C PRO A 550 1.75 -2.18 3.40
N PRO A 551 2.20 -0.95 3.75
CA PRO A 551 2.81 -0.04 2.78
C PRO A 551 4.09 -0.66 2.17
N LEU A 552 4.44 -0.23 0.96
CA LEU A 552 5.65 -0.67 0.29
C LEU A 552 6.89 -0.24 1.10
N PRO A 553 7.91 -1.10 1.25
CA PRO A 553 9.13 -0.74 1.96
C PRO A 553 10.06 0.18 1.15
N LEU A 554 9.76 0.43 -0.14
CA LEU A 554 10.58 1.22 -1.05
C LEU A 554 9.75 1.69 -2.25
N THR A 555 10.01 2.92 -2.70
CA THR A 555 9.32 3.62 -3.79
C THR A 555 10.32 4.10 -4.84
N ILE A 556 9.96 4.04 -6.12
CA ILE A 556 10.81 4.48 -7.24
C ILE A 556 10.37 5.84 -7.76
N ILE A 557 11.32 6.76 -7.98
CA ILE A 557 11.10 8.02 -8.71
C ILE A 557 11.89 7.99 -10.01
N LYS A 558 11.23 8.13 -11.16
CA LYS A 558 11.83 8.31 -12.49
C LYS A 558 11.86 9.79 -12.84
N GLY A 559 13.04 10.36 -13.04
CA GLY A 559 13.12 11.78 -13.35
C GLY A 559 13.81 12.14 -14.66
N HIS A 560 13.71 13.42 -15.02
CA HIS A 560 14.39 14.03 -16.16
C HIS A 560 14.99 15.39 -15.76
N PHE A 561 16.27 15.57 -16.05
CA PHE A 561 17.01 16.82 -15.86
C PHE A 561 17.37 17.51 -17.18
N MET A 562 17.20 18.82 -17.27
CA MET A 562 17.86 19.62 -18.32
C MET A 562 18.16 21.05 -17.87
N THR A 563 19.22 21.65 -18.42
CA THR A 563 19.32 23.11 -18.45
C THR A 563 18.50 23.67 -19.61
N THR A 564 17.97 24.88 -19.46
CA THR A 564 17.18 25.56 -20.50
C THR A 564 17.94 26.74 -21.13
N ASP A 565 19.24 26.56 -21.32
CA ASP A 565 20.11 27.50 -22.04
C ASP A 565 20.08 27.21 -23.55
N SER A 566 20.74 28.05 -24.37
CA SER A 566 20.75 27.92 -25.84
C SER A 566 21.25 26.57 -26.38
N ILE A 567 22.01 25.82 -25.58
CA ILE A 567 22.34 24.41 -25.81
C ILE A 567 22.07 23.68 -24.49
N PRO A 568 20.98 22.88 -24.38
CA PRO A 568 20.64 22.19 -23.14
C PRO A 568 21.74 21.25 -22.65
N ASN A 569 22.15 21.40 -21.39
CA ASN A 569 22.96 20.39 -20.70
C ASN A 569 22.03 19.40 -19.99
N PHE A 570 22.24 18.11 -20.26
CA PHE A 570 21.46 17.00 -19.71
C PHE A 570 22.18 16.26 -18.58
N MET A 571 23.37 16.74 -18.17
CA MET A 571 24.25 16.09 -17.19
C MET A 571 24.30 16.86 -15.86
N ALA A 572 23.83 16.22 -14.80
CA ALA A 572 23.91 16.68 -13.42
C ALA A 572 24.04 15.49 -12.44
N SER A 573 24.47 15.79 -11.21
CA SER A 573 24.50 14.89 -10.07
C SER A 573 23.50 15.38 -9.00
N ILE A 574 22.78 14.46 -8.38
CA ILE A 574 21.75 14.74 -7.36
C ILE A 574 22.07 13.92 -6.11
N ALA A 575 22.70 14.51 -5.11
CA ALA A 575 22.91 13.86 -3.81
C ALA A 575 21.64 14.00 -2.94
N VAL A 576 21.16 12.89 -2.38
CA VAL A 576 19.91 12.83 -1.61
C VAL A 576 20.19 12.44 -0.17
N TYR A 577 19.67 13.23 0.77
CA TYR A 577 19.83 13.09 2.22
C TYR A 577 18.47 12.89 2.89
N ASN A 578 18.38 12.03 3.90
CA ASN A 578 17.18 11.87 4.73
C ASN A 578 17.15 12.99 5.78
N THR A 579 16.11 13.84 5.78
CA THR A 579 16.11 15.02 6.66
C THR A 579 16.05 14.66 8.16
N ASN A 580 15.60 13.46 8.50
CA ASN A 580 15.40 13.04 9.90
C ASN A 580 16.69 12.66 10.61
N ASN A 581 17.68 12.13 9.88
CA ASN A 581 18.96 11.65 10.43
C ASN A 581 20.20 12.16 9.68
N GLN A 582 20.03 12.95 8.62
CA GLN A 582 21.09 13.55 7.80
C GLN A 582 22.00 12.53 7.10
N GLU A 583 21.56 11.27 6.98
CA GLU A 583 22.29 10.24 6.22
C GLU A 583 22.08 10.41 4.71
N ILE A 584 23.14 10.16 3.93
CA ILE A 584 23.08 10.09 2.47
C ILE A 584 22.35 8.81 2.07
N VAL A 585 21.28 8.97 1.31
CA VAL A 585 20.39 7.90 0.82
C VAL A 585 20.83 7.41 -0.56
N GLY A 586 21.46 8.29 -1.34
CA GLY A 586 22.05 7.95 -2.64
C GLY A 586 22.53 9.19 -3.40
N ILE A 587 23.40 8.99 -4.38
CA ILE A 587 23.83 10.04 -5.32
C ILE A 587 23.41 9.60 -6.73
N TYR A 588 22.51 10.36 -7.34
CA TYR A 588 21.83 9.97 -8.56
C TYR A 588 22.30 10.84 -9.72
N ASN A 589 22.90 10.20 -10.73
CA ASN A 589 23.43 10.88 -11.91
C ASN A 589 22.42 10.85 -13.05
N THR A 590 22.27 11.98 -13.74
CA THR A 590 21.38 12.09 -14.90
C THR A 590 22.06 11.56 -16.17
N ASN A 591 21.26 11.15 -17.15
CA ASN A 591 21.77 10.66 -18.43
C ASN A 591 22.18 11.84 -19.32
N SER A 592 23.48 12.00 -19.55
CA SER A 592 24.06 13.12 -20.32
C SER A 592 23.63 13.24 -21.78
N ASN A 593 22.83 12.30 -22.31
CA ASN A 593 22.21 12.40 -23.63
C ASN A 593 20.76 12.92 -23.61
N ASN A 594 20.00 12.69 -22.53
CA ASN A 594 18.54 12.90 -22.50
C ASN A 594 17.95 13.18 -21.10
N GLY A 595 18.76 13.56 -20.12
CA GLY A 595 18.33 14.04 -18.82
C GLY A 595 17.86 12.99 -17.82
N ASN A 596 17.50 11.78 -18.27
CA ASN A 596 16.78 10.84 -17.43
C ASN A 596 17.61 10.30 -16.24
N PHE A 597 16.98 10.20 -15.07
CA PHE A 597 17.52 9.62 -13.84
C PHE A 597 16.47 8.73 -13.15
N LEU A 598 16.89 7.91 -12.19
CA LEU A 598 16.00 7.05 -11.40
C LEU A 598 16.53 6.94 -9.97
N MET A 599 15.64 7.06 -8.99
CA MET A 599 15.94 7.01 -7.56
C MET A 599 15.05 5.99 -6.85
N ALA A 600 15.54 5.44 -5.76
CA ALA A 600 14.78 4.52 -4.90
C ALA A 600 14.82 5.06 -3.46
N LEU A 601 13.68 5.54 -2.96
CA LEU A 601 13.55 6.21 -1.66
C LEU A 601 12.46 5.51 -0.83
N MET A 602 12.55 5.58 0.49
CA MET A 602 11.53 5.02 1.36
C MET A 602 10.29 5.94 1.38
N PRO A 603 9.08 5.39 1.20
CA PRO A 603 7.84 6.16 1.33
C PRO A 603 7.65 6.73 2.74
N GLY A 604 6.89 7.82 2.85
CA GLY A 604 6.59 8.50 4.12
C GLY A 604 7.71 9.40 4.65
N ILE A 605 8.86 9.48 3.97
CA ILE A 605 10.04 10.23 4.42
C ILE A 605 10.23 11.52 3.60
N LYS A 606 10.71 12.57 4.28
CA LYS A 606 11.18 13.82 3.68
C LYS A 606 12.68 13.75 3.42
N TYR A 607 13.07 14.22 2.23
CA TYR A 607 14.42 14.19 1.72
C TYR A 607 14.88 15.57 1.26
N GLU A 608 16.19 15.77 1.32
CA GLU A 608 16.93 16.93 0.83
C GLU A 608 17.77 16.51 -0.38
N PHE A 609 17.75 17.31 -1.43
CA PHE A 609 18.34 17.03 -2.74
C PHE A 609 19.33 18.14 -3.07
N VAL A 610 20.61 17.80 -3.20
CA VAL A 610 21.69 18.72 -3.57
C VAL A 610 22.08 18.43 -5.02
N LEU A 611 21.92 19.42 -5.89
CA LEU A 611 22.09 19.33 -7.34
C LEU A 611 23.38 20.04 -7.78
N GLU A 612 24.25 19.31 -8.49
CA GLU A 612 25.45 19.83 -9.14
C GLU A 612 25.33 19.70 -10.68
N CYS A 613 25.54 20.78 -11.42
CA CYS A 613 25.55 20.78 -12.89
C CYS A 613 26.75 21.59 -13.41
N GLU A 614 27.45 21.08 -14.43
CA GLU A 614 28.59 21.80 -15.02
C GLU A 614 28.16 23.17 -15.56
N GLY A 615 28.90 24.20 -15.14
CA GLY A 615 28.64 25.60 -15.49
C GLY A 615 27.69 26.33 -14.52
N PHE A 616 27.09 25.65 -13.56
CA PHE A 616 26.19 26.23 -12.55
C PHE A 616 26.77 26.13 -11.13
N LYS A 617 26.19 26.85 -10.17
CA LYS A 617 26.43 26.63 -8.73
C LYS A 617 25.66 25.39 -8.26
N GLU A 618 25.94 24.97 -7.03
CA GLU A 618 25.17 23.95 -6.32
C GLU A 618 23.78 24.52 -5.91
N HIS A 619 22.72 23.73 -6.04
CA HIS A 619 21.35 24.11 -5.64
C HIS A 619 20.68 23.04 -4.79
N THR A 620 19.87 23.43 -3.80
CA THR A 620 19.18 22.50 -2.89
C THR A 620 17.66 22.53 -3.06
N ALA A 621 17.02 21.37 -2.98
CA ALA A 621 15.56 21.20 -2.97
C ALA A 621 15.11 20.21 -1.89
N TYR A 622 13.85 20.26 -1.46
CA TYR A 622 13.27 19.33 -0.48
C TYR A 622 12.02 18.64 -1.03
N ILE A 623 11.93 17.32 -0.86
CA ILE A 623 10.90 16.45 -1.45
C ILE A 623 10.42 15.44 -0.40
N THR A 624 9.10 15.33 -0.21
CA THR A 624 8.50 14.26 0.62
C THR A 624 7.96 13.17 -0.29
N VAL A 625 8.38 11.92 -0.06
CA VAL A 625 7.92 10.76 -0.83
C VAL A 625 6.61 10.26 -0.21
N PRO A 626 5.49 10.15 -0.96
CA PRO A 626 4.21 9.71 -0.42
C PRO A 626 4.26 8.25 0.00
N GLU A 627 3.35 7.85 0.89
CA GLU A 627 3.10 6.44 1.12
C GLU A 627 2.44 5.77 -0.08
N GLN A 628 2.93 4.59 -0.45
CA GLN A 628 2.39 3.77 -1.53
C GLN A 628 2.03 2.38 -0.99
N THR A 629 0.81 1.93 -1.28
CA THR A 629 0.37 0.54 -1.15
C THR A 629 0.27 -0.15 -2.52
N GLU A 630 0.33 0.62 -3.61
CA GLU A 630 0.36 0.15 -5.00
C GLU A 630 1.72 0.42 -5.65
N LEU A 631 2.24 -0.53 -6.41
CA LEU A 631 3.56 -0.44 -7.04
C LEU A 631 3.50 0.33 -8.38
N PHE A 632 3.71 1.65 -8.33
CA PHE A 632 3.99 2.47 -9.51
C PHE A 632 5.20 3.38 -9.28
N ALA A 633 5.97 3.65 -10.33
CA ALA A 633 7.09 4.58 -10.24
C ALA A 633 6.59 6.02 -10.33
N LEU A 634 6.85 6.82 -9.30
CA LEU A 634 6.67 8.27 -9.30
C LEU A 634 7.48 8.90 -10.44
N ARG A 635 7.14 10.12 -10.87
CA ARG A 635 7.93 10.90 -11.85
C ARG A 635 8.40 12.23 -11.27
N GLN A 636 9.50 12.79 -11.79
CA GLN A 636 10.05 14.08 -11.33
C GLN A 636 10.84 14.81 -12.42
N ASN A 637 10.52 16.06 -12.73
CA ASN A 637 11.32 16.87 -13.67
C ASN A 637 12.14 17.91 -12.91
N ILE A 638 13.42 18.01 -13.22
CA ILE A 638 14.33 19.04 -12.70
C ILE A 638 14.77 19.90 -13.88
N ARG A 639 14.63 21.22 -13.77
CA ARG A 639 15.11 22.18 -14.77
C ARG A 639 15.95 23.26 -14.12
N LEU A 640 17.01 23.67 -14.81
CA LEU A 640 17.96 24.68 -14.33
C LEU A 640 18.18 25.73 -15.43
N LYS A 641 18.21 27.02 -15.08
CA LYS A 641 18.35 28.11 -16.06
C LYS A 641 19.22 29.23 -15.53
N LYS A 642 20.02 29.86 -16.40
CA LYS A 642 20.62 31.18 -16.13
C LYS A 642 19.73 32.31 -16.59
N GLU A 643 19.48 33.27 -15.70
CA GLU A 643 18.86 34.55 -16.01
C GLU A 643 19.76 35.66 -15.46
N ASP A 644 20.49 36.31 -16.35
CA ASP A 644 21.54 37.31 -16.06
C ASP A 644 22.58 36.84 -15.03
N ALA A 645 22.48 37.33 -13.78
CA ALA A 645 23.38 36.99 -12.68
C ALA A 645 22.84 35.86 -11.77
N PHE A 646 21.61 35.40 -12.01
CA PHE A 646 20.90 34.43 -11.17
C PHE A 646 20.76 33.08 -11.86
N GLU A 647 20.59 32.04 -11.04
CA GLU A 647 20.36 30.67 -11.46
C GLU A 647 19.06 30.17 -10.82
N ILE A 648 18.15 29.60 -11.62
CA ILE A 648 16.82 29.20 -11.17
C ILE A 648 16.68 27.69 -11.29
N LEU A 649 16.51 27.01 -10.14
CA LEU A 649 16.13 25.60 -10.04
C LEU A 649 14.61 25.46 -9.98
N LYS A 650 14.04 24.58 -10.81
CA LYS A 650 12.64 24.17 -10.76
C LYS A 650 12.53 22.64 -10.66
N VAL A 651 11.77 22.15 -9.69
CA VAL A 651 11.48 20.72 -9.50
C VAL A 651 9.96 20.49 -9.57
N ASP A 652 9.50 19.75 -10.58
CA ASP A 652 8.11 19.33 -10.75
C ASP A 652 8.00 17.86 -10.28
N ASN A 653 7.22 17.58 -9.23
CA ASN A 653 6.98 16.21 -8.73
C ASN A 653 5.65 15.67 -9.26
N PHE A 654 5.62 14.39 -9.64
CA PHE A 654 4.46 13.69 -10.19
C PHE A 654 4.28 12.39 -9.41
N PHE A 655 3.64 12.49 -8.24
CA PHE A 655 3.78 11.54 -7.14
C PHE A 655 2.51 10.69 -6.90
N THR A 656 1.47 10.92 -7.69
CA THR A 656 0.31 10.04 -7.85
C THR A 656 0.34 9.34 -9.21
N LYS A 657 -0.40 8.23 -9.33
CA LYS A 657 -0.46 7.41 -10.56
C LYS A 657 -0.91 8.23 -11.78
N GLN A 658 -1.89 9.11 -11.59
CA GLN A 658 -2.41 10.02 -12.62
C GLN A 658 -1.43 11.14 -12.98
N GLU A 659 -0.69 11.70 -12.01
CA GLU A 659 0.39 12.66 -12.31
C GLU A 659 1.52 12.00 -13.09
N VAL A 660 1.86 10.74 -12.78
CA VAL A 660 2.88 9.96 -13.51
C VAL A 660 2.48 9.75 -14.97
N GLU A 661 1.24 9.38 -15.23
CA GLU A 661 0.69 9.18 -16.58
C GLU A 661 0.69 10.50 -17.38
N ASN A 662 0.37 11.63 -16.73
CA ASN A 662 0.34 12.95 -17.35
C ASN A 662 1.69 13.71 -17.35
N ALA A 663 2.74 13.15 -16.73
CA ALA A 663 4.04 13.82 -16.66
C ALA A 663 4.69 13.94 -18.05
N PRO A 664 5.26 15.10 -18.42
CA PRO A 664 5.83 15.32 -19.75
C PRO A 664 6.89 14.28 -20.15
N GLU A 665 6.76 13.70 -21.34
CA GLU A 665 7.75 12.75 -21.89
C GLU A 665 8.82 13.46 -22.73
N TYR A 666 10.00 13.65 -22.16
CA TYR A 666 11.15 14.21 -22.88
C TYR A 666 11.81 13.13 -23.75
N LYS A 667 11.44 13.13 -25.03
CA LYS A 667 12.02 12.27 -26.07
C LYS A 667 13.20 12.92 -26.80
N LEU A 668 13.44 14.20 -26.54
CA LEU A 668 14.54 14.98 -27.11
C LEU A 668 15.89 14.50 -26.56
N SER A 669 16.89 14.51 -27.43
CA SER A 669 18.25 14.06 -27.14
C SER A 669 19.26 15.14 -27.53
N LYS A 670 20.49 15.01 -27.04
CA LYS A 670 21.60 15.91 -27.40
C LYS A 670 21.83 16.05 -28.93
N LYS A 671 21.39 15.09 -29.75
CA LYS A 671 21.52 15.15 -31.22
C LYS A 671 20.56 16.14 -31.87
N ASP A 672 19.39 16.35 -31.29
CA ASP A 672 18.32 17.17 -31.86
C ASP A 672 18.64 18.68 -31.78
N PHE A 673 19.77 19.03 -31.15
CA PHE A 673 20.29 20.39 -30.98
C PHE A 673 21.67 20.60 -31.66
N VAL A 674 22.12 19.68 -32.53
CA VAL A 674 23.41 19.81 -33.24
C VAL A 674 23.21 20.37 -34.65
N VAL A 675 23.69 21.59 -34.88
CA VAL A 675 23.78 22.22 -36.21
C VAL A 675 25.20 22.01 -36.78
N GLU A 676 25.31 21.82 -38.10
CA GLU A 676 26.60 21.54 -38.75
C GLU A 676 27.64 22.66 -38.57
N ASN A 677 28.88 22.26 -38.31
CA ASN A 677 29.96 23.18 -37.94
C ASN A 677 30.49 24.00 -39.11
N LYS A 678 30.54 25.33 -38.97
CA LYS A 678 31.57 26.15 -39.61
C LYS A 678 32.64 26.55 -38.59
N THR A 679 33.89 26.40 -39.00
CA THR A 679 35.11 26.54 -38.20
C THR A 679 35.32 27.96 -37.67
N VAL A 680 35.50 28.10 -36.35
CA VAL A 680 36.04 29.31 -35.71
C VAL A 680 37.23 28.96 -34.82
N LYS A 681 38.24 29.85 -34.84
CA LYS A 681 39.58 29.66 -34.28
C LYS A 681 39.60 29.57 -32.76
N LYS A 682 40.60 28.84 -32.22
CA LYS A 682 41.00 28.85 -30.80
C LYS A 682 40.98 30.27 -30.21
N ARG A 683 40.26 30.47 -29.10
CA ARG A 683 40.42 31.66 -28.25
C ARG A 683 40.41 31.26 -26.77
N LYS A 684 41.47 31.70 -26.10
CA LYS A 684 41.77 31.79 -24.65
C LYS A 684 40.90 30.99 -23.65
N THR A 685 41.61 30.20 -22.85
CA THR A 685 41.24 29.67 -21.54
C THR A 685 40.39 30.65 -20.70
N LEU A 686 39.24 30.18 -20.20
CA LEU A 686 38.49 30.86 -19.15
C LEU A 686 39.23 30.75 -17.79
N PRO A 687 38.96 31.66 -16.83
CA PRO A 687 39.55 31.59 -15.50
C PRO A 687 39.09 30.36 -14.74
N GLN A 688 39.98 29.75 -13.96
CA GLN A 688 39.57 28.81 -12.92
C GLN A 688 38.78 29.57 -11.86
N LEU A 689 37.48 29.28 -11.71
CA LEU A 689 36.81 29.53 -10.44
C LEU A 689 37.40 28.53 -9.44
N HIS A 690 38.23 29.04 -8.53
CA HIS A 690 38.55 28.31 -7.31
C HIS A 690 37.29 28.20 -6.46
N ALA A 691 36.62 27.06 -6.51
CA ALA A 691 35.89 26.59 -5.34
C ALA A 691 36.90 26.50 -4.18
N GLU A 692 36.56 27.08 -3.03
CA GLU A 692 37.42 27.00 -1.85
C GLU A 692 37.47 25.55 -1.35
N THR A 693 38.49 24.82 -1.80
CA THR A 693 38.78 23.45 -1.36
C THR A 693 38.81 23.42 0.17
N ARG A 694 37.98 22.58 0.80
CA ARG A 694 37.97 22.44 2.26
C ARG A 694 39.26 21.76 2.70
N LYS A 695 40.28 22.57 3.03
CA LYS A 695 41.60 22.08 3.41
C LYS A 695 41.53 21.36 4.75
N PRO A 696 42.10 20.14 4.86
CA PRO A 696 42.05 19.39 6.10
C PRO A 696 42.82 20.11 7.21
N ASN A 697 42.23 20.18 8.40
CA ASN A 697 42.92 20.59 9.62
C ASN A 697 43.96 19.53 10.05
N THR A 698 44.77 19.82 11.07
CA THR A 698 45.87 18.94 11.51
C THR A 698 45.40 17.52 11.89
N GLU A 699 44.22 17.39 12.50
CA GLU A 699 43.64 16.10 12.89
C GLU A 699 43.14 15.31 11.66
N GLN A 700 42.45 15.99 10.74
CA GLN A 700 41.99 15.41 9.47
C GLN A 700 43.17 14.96 8.58
N GLN A 701 44.29 15.70 8.59
CA GLN A 701 45.52 15.28 7.91
C GLN A 701 46.10 13.98 8.49
N GLN A 702 46.09 13.82 9.82
CA GLN A 702 46.53 12.59 10.49
C GLN A 702 45.59 11.42 10.18
N LEU A 703 44.27 11.64 10.15
CA LEU A 703 43.28 10.63 9.77
C LEU A 703 43.44 10.18 8.32
N ILE A 704 43.70 11.10 7.38
CA ILE A 704 44.00 10.79 5.97
C ILE A 704 45.29 9.97 5.87
N ALA A 705 46.38 10.40 6.50
CA ALA A 705 47.65 9.67 6.49
C ALA A 705 47.49 8.25 7.07
N SER A 706 46.70 8.09 8.14
CA SER A 706 46.33 6.80 8.71
C SER A 706 45.54 5.94 7.72
N ALA A 707 44.58 6.53 7.00
CA ALA A 707 43.79 5.85 5.97
C ALA A 707 44.66 5.35 4.79
N GLU A 708 45.60 6.19 4.30
CA GLU A 708 46.58 5.81 3.27
C GLU A 708 47.47 4.66 3.76
N GLN A 709 47.95 4.70 5.01
CA GLN A 709 48.77 3.62 5.57
C GLN A 709 47.99 2.30 5.73
N PHE A 710 46.73 2.35 6.16
CA PHE A 710 45.87 1.15 6.21
C PHE A 710 45.62 0.59 4.80
N PHE A 711 45.46 1.45 3.78
CA PHE A 711 45.31 1.02 2.40
C PHE A 711 46.57 0.32 1.87
N ILE A 712 47.76 0.89 2.09
CA ILE A 712 49.06 0.31 1.72
C ILE A 712 49.23 -1.08 2.39
N ASN A 713 48.83 -1.20 3.65
CA ASN A 713 48.84 -2.46 4.41
C ASN A 713 47.70 -3.44 4.01
N LYS A 714 46.94 -3.16 2.94
CA LYS A 714 45.76 -3.92 2.47
C LYS A 714 44.63 -4.09 3.51
N GLN A 715 44.61 -3.26 4.55
CA GLN A 715 43.59 -3.28 5.61
C GLN A 715 42.37 -2.44 5.20
N TYR A 716 41.73 -2.81 4.08
CA TYR A 716 40.71 -2.00 3.38
C TYR A 716 39.56 -1.53 4.27
N ILE A 717 39.03 -2.40 5.15
CA ILE A 717 37.96 -2.03 6.10
C ILE A 717 38.43 -0.92 7.08
N LYS A 718 39.69 -0.96 7.52
CA LYS A 718 40.24 0.10 8.39
C LYS A 718 40.49 1.39 7.61
N ALA A 719 40.98 1.29 6.37
CA ALA A 719 41.17 2.43 5.49
C ALA A 719 39.84 3.17 5.24
N ILE A 720 38.77 2.42 4.91
CA ILE A 720 37.40 2.94 4.78
C ILE A 720 36.98 3.68 6.04
N LYS A 721 37.07 3.04 7.22
CA LYS A 721 36.66 3.65 8.50
C LYS A 721 37.43 4.93 8.88
N GLN A 722 38.62 5.16 8.34
CA GLN A 722 39.33 6.43 8.54
C GLN A 722 38.96 7.47 7.47
N PHE A 723 38.82 7.07 6.20
CA PHE A 723 38.32 7.97 5.15
C PHE A 723 36.89 8.47 5.46
N GLU A 724 36.00 7.60 5.96
CA GLU A 724 34.62 7.95 6.36
C GLU A 724 34.52 9.07 7.39
N LYS A 725 35.51 9.21 8.28
CA LYS A 725 35.57 10.29 9.27
C LYS A 725 35.94 11.65 8.68
N VAL A 726 36.51 11.66 7.48
CA VAL A 726 37.14 12.85 6.89
C VAL A 726 36.40 13.33 5.63
N VAL A 727 35.85 12.40 4.83
CA VAL A 727 35.09 12.68 3.60
C VAL A 727 33.93 13.68 3.79
N PRO A 728 33.15 13.70 4.89
CA PRO A 728 32.11 14.73 5.09
C PRO A 728 32.64 16.17 5.21
N PHE A 729 33.93 16.32 5.52
CA PHE A 729 34.55 17.60 5.87
C PHE A 729 35.63 18.08 4.90
N VAL A 730 36.19 17.17 4.07
CA VAL A 730 37.40 17.41 3.28
C VAL A 730 37.29 16.82 1.88
N ASP A 731 37.67 17.62 0.88
CA ASP A 731 37.81 17.19 -0.50
C ASP A 731 39.03 16.28 -0.70
N LEU A 732 38.81 14.95 -0.76
CA LEU A 732 39.88 14.00 -1.09
C LEU A 732 40.50 14.31 -2.46
N THR A 733 41.83 14.23 -2.56
CA THR A 733 42.56 14.29 -3.84
C THR A 733 42.20 13.11 -4.75
N ALA A 734 42.57 13.15 -6.04
CA ALA A 734 42.37 12.02 -6.96
C ALA A 734 43.05 10.72 -6.46
N LYS A 735 44.28 10.81 -5.92
CA LYS A 735 45.01 9.69 -5.30
C LYS A 735 44.30 9.11 -4.08
N GLN A 736 43.81 9.95 -3.18
CA GLN A 736 43.05 9.51 -2.00
C GLN A 736 41.69 8.93 -2.38
N SER A 737 41.03 9.51 -3.39
CA SER A 737 39.79 8.98 -3.95
C SER A 737 40.03 7.63 -4.63
N TYR A 738 41.17 7.42 -5.29
CA TYR A 738 41.56 6.12 -5.82
C TYR A 738 41.74 5.07 -4.71
N TYR A 739 42.48 5.40 -3.64
CA TYR A 739 42.65 4.49 -2.50
C TYR A 739 41.33 4.16 -1.81
N TYR A 740 40.49 5.16 -1.56
CA TYR A 740 39.20 4.95 -0.92
C TYR A 740 38.22 4.18 -1.81
N GLY A 741 38.08 4.58 -3.09
CA GLY A 741 37.26 3.89 -4.08
C GLY A 741 37.70 2.44 -4.33
N LYS A 742 39.02 2.17 -4.37
CA LYS A 742 39.56 0.81 -4.49
C LYS A 742 39.37 -0.02 -3.23
N ALA A 743 39.45 0.60 -2.04
CA ALA A 743 39.11 -0.07 -0.79
C ALA A 743 37.63 -0.45 -0.76
N LEU A 744 36.74 0.49 -1.10
CA LEU A 744 35.29 0.28 -1.19
C LEU A 744 34.96 -0.83 -2.20
N TYR A 745 35.49 -0.76 -3.42
CA TYR A 745 35.37 -1.81 -4.44
C TYR A 745 35.76 -3.21 -3.95
N SER A 746 36.74 -3.29 -3.04
CA SER A 746 37.30 -4.56 -2.56
C SER A 746 36.49 -5.22 -1.44
N VAL A 747 35.65 -4.47 -0.71
CA VAL A 747 34.94 -5.00 0.49
C VAL A 747 33.49 -4.52 0.66
N SER A 748 33.02 -3.59 -0.16
CA SER A 748 31.69 -2.99 -0.09
C SER A 748 30.86 -3.29 -1.33
N ARG A 749 29.55 -3.45 -1.15
CA ARG A 749 28.54 -3.48 -2.23
C ARG A 749 27.79 -2.15 -2.38
N ASP A 750 28.27 -1.10 -1.72
CA ASP A 750 27.82 0.29 -1.96
C ASP A 750 28.41 0.80 -3.28
N PHE A 751 27.72 0.47 -4.37
CA PHE A 751 28.18 0.80 -5.72
C PHE A 751 28.21 2.30 -5.97
N GLU A 752 27.28 3.09 -5.41
CA GLU A 752 27.25 4.54 -5.63
C GLU A 752 28.43 5.25 -4.96
N LYS A 753 28.67 5.00 -3.67
CA LYS A 753 29.84 5.54 -2.95
C LYS A 753 31.15 5.08 -3.59
N THR A 754 31.21 3.84 -4.08
CA THR A 754 32.36 3.33 -4.83
C THR A 754 32.54 4.10 -6.15
N LEU A 755 31.47 4.31 -6.92
CA LEU A 755 31.51 5.07 -8.18
C LEU A 755 31.94 6.52 -7.96
N THR A 756 31.42 7.23 -6.96
CA THR A 756 31.81 8.63 -6.66
C THR A 756 33.33 8.78 -6.53
N HIS A 757 33.97 7.88 -5.78
CA HIS A 757 35.42 7.96 -5.56
C HIS A 757 36.25 7.42 -6.73
N LEU A 758 35.78 6.38 -7.45
CA LEU A 758 36.46 5.87 -8.65
C LEU A 758 36.32 6.81 -9.86
N GLU A 759 35.16 7.48 -10.04
CA GLU A 759 34.95 8.47 -11.10
C GLU A 759 35.84 9.70 -10.84
N LYS A 760 35.90 10.20 -9.58
CA LYS A 760 36.83 11.28 -9.18
C LYS A 760 38.30 10.91 -9.40
N ALA A 761 38.68 9.67 -9.11
CA ALA A 761 40.02 9.15 -9.39
C ALA A 761 40.33 9.08 -10.89
N GLY A 762 39.38 8.60 -11.71
CA GLY A 762 39.55 8.40 -13.15
C GLY A 762 39.67 9.66 -14.01
N ILE A 763 39.60 10.85 -13.40
CA ILE A 763 39.88 12.17 -14.01
C ILE A 763 41.40 12.42 -14.11
N ASP A 764 42.17 11.99 -13.11
CA ASP A 764 43.63 12.17 -13.09
C ASP A 764 44.33 11.13 -13.99
N LYS A 765 45.22 11.62 -14.86
CA LYS A 765 46.01 10.79 -15.78
C LYS A 765 47.07 9.93 -15.06
N ASN A 766 47.43 10.30 -13.83
CA ASN A 766 48.37 9.56 -13.00
C ASN A 766 47.71 8.42 -12.20
N THR A 767 46.38 8.36 -12.18
CA THR A 767 45.64 7.26 -11.55
C THR A 767 45.89 5.95 -12.32
N PRO A 768 46.18 4.82 -11.64
CA PRO A 768 46.34 3.54 -12.30
C PRO A 768 45.12 3.17 -13.15
N TYR A 769 45.35 2.73 -14.39
CA TYR A 769 44.30 2.46 -15.37
C TYR A 769 43.36 1.30 -14.99
N ASP A 770 43.71 0.51 -13.96
CA ASP A 770 42.81 -0.48 -13.35
C ASP A 770 41.54 0.15 -12.76
N VAL A 771 41.54 1.47 -12.53
CA VAL A 771 40.34 2.27 -12.22
C VAL A 771 39.25 2.08 -13.26
N PHE A 772 39.58 1.91 -14.55
CA PHE A 772 38.58 1.72 -15.61
C PHE A 772 37.96 0.31 -15.60
N TYR A 773 38.71 -0.71 -15.17
CA TYR A 773 38.14 -2.04 -14.93
C TYR A 773 37.21 -2.04 -13.71
N MET A 774 37.63 -1.42 -12.60
CA MET A 774 36.80 -1.28 -11.40
C MET A 774 35.53 -0.45 -11.70
N LEU A 775 35.65 0.64 -12.45
CA LEU A 775 34.50 1.42 -12.95
C LEU A 775 33.59 0.57 -13.85
N GLY A 776 34.14 -0.29 -14.70
CA GLY A 776 33.39 -1.24 -15.52
C GLY A 776 32.51 -2.15 -14.67
N LYS A 777 33.11 -2.95 -13.77
CA LYS A 777 32.37 -3.86 -12.88
C LYS A 777 31.37 -3.12 -11.99
N THR A 778 31.77 -2.00 -11.40
CA THR A 778 30.90 -1.22 -10.49
C THR A 778 29.70 -0.62 -11.24
N ASN A 779 29.90 -0.06 -12.46
CA ASN A 779 28.79 0.41 -13.28
C ASN A 779 27.90 -0.75 -13.76
N HIS A 780 28.45 -1.94 -14.01
CA HIS A 780 27.69 -3.12 -14.43
C HIS A 780 26.71 -3.56 -13.32
N TYR A 781 27.20 -3.77 -12.10
CA TYR A 781 26.35 -4.12 -10.94
C TYR A 781 25.39 -3.00 -10.54
N ALA A 782 25.74 -1.72 -10.78
CA ALA A 782 24.86 -0.57 -10.61
C ALA A 782 23.83 -0.38 -11.75
N TYR A 783 23.65 -1.35 -12.66
CA TYR A 783 22.78 -1.30 -13.84
C TYR A 783 23.10 -0.16 -14.84
N ARG A 784 24.25 0.50 -14.69
CA ARG A 784 24.76 1.58 -15.58
C ARG A 784 25.48 0.99 -16.79
N PHE A 785 24.90 -0.01 -17.46
CA PHE A 785 25.55 -0.84 -18.49
C PHE A 785 26.24 -0.05 -19.61
N GLN A 786 25.67 1.07 -20.04
CA GLN A 786 26.28 1.89 -21.09
C GLN A 786 27.56 2.62 -20.62
N ARG A 787 27.66 2.95 -19.32
CA ARG A 787 28.90 3.43 -18.69
C ARG A 787 29.87 2.27 -18.47
N ALA A 788 29.39 1.09 -18.07
CA ALA A 788 30.21 -0.11 -17.91
C ALA A 788 30.95 -0.50 -19.21
N VAL A 789 30.22 -0.60 -20.33
CA VAL A 789 30.81 -0.86 -21.66
C VAL A 789 31.90 0.17 -22.00
N LYS A 790 31.64 1.47 -21.82
CA LYS A 790 32.64 2.52 -22.07
C LYS A 790 33.87 2.43 -21.16
N ALA A 791 33.69 2.02 -19.91
CA ALA A 791 34.78 1.86 -18.96
C ALA A 791 35.63 0.63 -19.29
N TYR A 792 35.03 -0.49 -19.71
CA TYR A 792 35.74 -1.65 -20.23
C TYR A 792 36.48 -1.36 -21.53
N GLU A 793 35.83 -0.70 -22.50
CA GLU A 793 36.48 -0.25 -23.75
C GLU A 793 37.68 0.67 -23.45
N LYS A 794 37.55 1.57 -22.45
CA LYS A 794 38.66 2.41 -21.99
C LYS A 794 39.75 1.62 -21.27
N TYR A 795 39.41 0.59 -20.49
CA TYR A 795 40.40 -0.31 -19.87
C TYR A 795 41.22 -1.05 -20.94
N SER A 796 40.55 -1.59 -21.97
CA SER A 796 41.19 -2.28 -23.11
C SER A 796 42.14 -1.41 -23.94
N GLN A 797 42.06 -0.07 -23.83
CA GLN A 797 43.01 0.85 -24.50
C GLN A 797 44.35 0.97 -23.77
N PHE A 798 44.43 0.55 -22.50
CA PHE A 798 45.64 0.69 -21.66
C PHE A 798 46.18 -0.65 -21.13
N ALA A 799 45.34 -1.68 -21.06
CA ALA A 799 45.71 -3.01 -20.61
C ALA A 799 46.43 -3.82 -21.70
N SER A 800 47.30 -4.75 -21.30
CA SER A 800 47.89 -5.72 -22.22
C SER A 800 46.87 -6.77 -22.69
N GLU A 801 47.10 -7.40 -23.85
CA GLU A 801 46.23 -8.47 -24.38
C GLU A 801 46.00 -9.59 -23.34
N LYS A 802 47.06 -9.99 -22.64
CA LYS A 802 47.00 -10.99 -21.57
C LYS A 802 46.14 -10.56 -20.38
N GLU A 803 46.08 -9.27 -20.04
CA GLU A 803 45.20 -8.77 -18.99
C GLU A 803 43.74 -8.66 -19.44
N VAL A 804 43.53 -8.33 -20.72
CA VAL A 804 42.20 -8.32 -21.36
C VAL A 804 41.62 -9.74 -21.41
N GLU A 805 42.46 -10.75 -21.69
CA GLU A 805 42.12 -12.18 -21.67
C GLU A 805 41.86 -12.67 -20.23
N ILE A 806 42.78 -12.44 -19.29
CA ILE A 806 42.64 -12.89 -17.88
C ILE A 806 41.38 -12.32 -17.20
N LYS A 807 40.94 -11.12 -17.58
CA LYS A 807 39.73 -10.48 -17.04
C LYS A 807 38.49 -10.65 -17.90
N ASP A 808 38.58 -11.43 -18.99
CA ASP A 808 37.52 -11.72 -19.96
C ASP A 808 36.68 -10.47 -20.32
N ILE A 809 37.38 -9.38 -20.67
CA ILE A 809 36.75 -8.09 -20.98
C ILE A 809 35.74 -8.18 -22.14
N PRO A 810 35.95 -8.99 -23.20
CA PRO A 810 34.95 -9.21 -24.24
C PRO A 810 33.63 -9.77 -23.70
N ASN A 811 33.68 -10.74 -22.79
CA ASN A 811 32.48 -11.29 -22.13
C ASN A 811 31.83 -10.26 -21.21
N GLU A 812 32.58 -9.51 -20.40
CA GLU A 812 32.05 -8.43 -19.54
C GLU A 812 31.33 -7.32 -20.35
N ILE A 813 31.85 -6.98 -21.53
CA ILE A 813 31.17 -6.09 -22.49
C ILE A 813 29.91 -6.78 -23.06
N GLY A 814 29.97 -8.07 -23.35
CA GLY A 814 28.84 -8.89 -23.80
C GLY A 814 27.68 -8.91 -22.80
N LEU A 815 27.95 -9.30 -21.55
CA LEU A 815 27.00 -9.28 -20.42
C LEU A 815 26.38 -7.88 -20.26
N SER A 816 27.19 -6.83 -20.32
CA SER A 816 26.71 -5.45 -20.22
C SER A 816 25.81 -5.04 -21.39
N LYS A 817 26.14 -5.44 -22.63
CA LYS A 817 25.30 -5.19 -23.82
C LYS A 817 23.98 -5.96 -23.76
N PHE A 818 24.00 -7.21 -23.29
CA PHE A 818 22.81 -8.03 -23.12
C PHE A 818 21.92 -7.52 -21.98
N GLY A 819 22.51 -7.17 -20.84
CA GLY A 819 21.80 -6.55 -19.71
C GLY A 819 21.11 -5.25 -20.08
N LYS A 820 21.78 -4.39 -20.86
CA LYS A 820 21.17 -3.19 -21.47
C LYS A 820 19.94 -3.54 -22.31
N LYS A 821 19.93 -4.66 -23.05
CA LYS A 821 18.75 -5.09 -23.81
C LYS A 821 17.61 -5.47 -22.88
N LEU A 822 17.87 -6.35 -21.89
CA LEU A 822 16.82 -6.85 -20.98
C LEU A 822 16.11 -5.72 -20.21
N VAL A 823 16.84 -4.73 -19.69
CA VAL A 823 16.23 -3.64 -18.92
C VAL A 823 15.44 -2.63 -19.75
N ASN A 824 15.62 -2.61 -21.07
CA ASN A 824 14.85 -1.78 -21.99
C ASN A 824 13.54 -2.46 -22.45
N GLU A 825 13.41 -3.77 -22.26
CA GLU A 825 12.22 -4.57 -22.58
C GLU A 825 11.67 -5.27 -21.31
N PRO A 826 11.38 -4.54 -20.21
CA PRO A 826 11.00 -5.16 -18.94
C PRO A 826 9.61 -5.78 -19.03
N LYS A 827 9.47 -7.00 -18.50
CA LYS A 827 8.17 -7.66 -18.36
C LYS A 827 7.44 -7.09 -17.13
N PRO A 828 6.15 -6.71 -17.22
CA PRO A 828 5.41 -6.19 -16.08
C PRO A 828 5.11 -7.34 -15.10
N ILE A 829 5.65 -7.24 -13.89
CA ILE A 829 5.40 -8.19 -12.80
C ILE A 829 5.00 -7.44 -11.54
N GLU A 830 3.99 -7.92 -10.84
CA GLU A 830 3.61 -7.47 -9.49
C GLU A 830 4.29 -8.38 -8.47
N VAL A 831 5.23 -7.85 -7.67
CA VAL A 831 5.82 -8.59 -6.54
C VAL A 831 4.83 -8.60 -5.38
N ILE A 832 4.30 -9.78 -5.07
CA ILE A 832 3.31 -10.04 -4.02
C ILE A 832 3.96 -10.06 -2.64
N SER A 833 5.17 -10.64 -2.53
CA SER A 833 5.94 -10.65 -1.27
C SER A 833 7.42 -10.97 -1.50
N LYS A 834 8.25 -10.69 -0.48
CA LYS A 834 9.67 -11.11 -0.43
C LYS A 834 10.03 -11.74 0.91
N LYS A 835 11.05 -12.62 0.94
CA LYS A 835 11.59 -13.25 2.15
C LYS A 835 13.10 -13.47 2.01
N GLU A 836 13.88 -13.08 3.02
CA GLU A 836 15.35 -13.13 2.98
C GLU A 836 15.89 -14.36 3.72
N PHE A 837 17.01 -14.89 3.22
CA PHE A 837 17.66 -16.12 3.67
C PHE A 837 19.19 -15.97 3.60
N LYS A 838 19.91 -16.47 4.60
CA LYS A 838 21.36 -16.60 4.52
C LYS A 838 21.77 -17.59 3.42
N LYS A 839 22.93 -17.38 2.80
CA LYS A 839 23.49 -18.27 1.76
C LYS A 839 23.57 -19.73 2.22
N GLU A 840 23.97 -19.98 3.46
CA GLU A 840 24.01 -21.33 4.07
C GLU A 840 22.63 -22.01 4.13
N HIS A 841 21.54 -21.24 4.14
CA HIS A 841 20.16 -21.70 4.24
C HIS A 841 19.41 -21.70 2.90
N LEU A 842 20.09 -21.54 1.76
CA LEU A 842 19.46 -21.56 0.42
C LEU A 842 18.64 -22.85 0.20
N HIS A 843 19.13 -23.99 0.67
CA HIS A 843 18.44 -25.28 0.64
C HIS A 843 17.13 -25.31 1.46
N THR A 844 16.96 -24.42 2.43
CA THR A 844 15.73 -24.33 3.25
C THR A 844 14.61 -23.57 2.55
N ILE A 845 14.93 -22.79 1.51
CA ILE A 845 13.95 -22.01 0.72
C ILE A 845 12.90 -22.95 0.15
N TYR A 846 13.33 -24.06 -0.45
CA TYR A 846 12.46 -25.03 -1.11
C TYR A 846 11.48 -25.72 -0.15
N ASN A 847 11.92 -26.01 1.07
CA ASN A 847 11.07 -26.58 2.13
C ASN A 847 10.04 -25.57 2.68
N SER A 848 10.11 -24.30 2.28
CA SER A 848 9.14 -23.25 2.66
C SER A 848 8.08 -22.97 1.59
N LEU A 849 8.07 -23.71 0.48
CA LEU A 849 7.07 -23.63 -0.59
C LEU A 849 6.16 -24.86 -0.52
N GLU A 850 4.84 -24.67 -0.54
CA GLU A 850 3.84 -25.75 -0.47
C GLU A 850 3.62 -26.41 -1.84
N LEU A 851 4.68 -27.00 -2.38
CA LEU A 851 4.68 -27.64 -3.70
C LEU A 851 4.26 -29.12 -3.62
N ARG A 852 3.63 -29.62 -4.68
CA ARG A 852 3.37 -31.07 -4.85
C ARG A 852 4.64 -31.86 -5.21
N SER A 853 5.63 -31.18 -5.79
CA SER A 853 6.97 -31.68 -6.06
C SER A 853 7.85 -31.59 -4.80
N LYS A 854 9.02 -32.24 -4.83
CA LYS A 854 10.00 -32.15 -3.73
C LYS A 854 11.37 -31.73 -4.25
N PHE A 855 11.97 -30.77 -3.57
CA PHE A 855 13.41 -30.50 -3.69
C PHE A 855 14.15 -31.18 -2.54
N LEU A 856 15.31 -31.75 -2.83
CA LEU A 856 16.14 -32.52 -1.90
C LEU A 856 17.62 -32.17 -2.14
N LEU A 857 18.48 -32.40 -1.15
CA LEU A 857 19.92 -32.47 -1.40
C LEU A 857 20.26 -33.86 -1.95
N ALA A 858 21.25 -33.95 -2.84
CA ALA A 858 21.73 -35.24 -3.31
C ALA A 858 22.35 -36.07 -2.17
N PRO A 859 22.00 -37.37 -2.08
CA PRO A 859 22.68 -38.30 -1.17
C PRO A 859 24.13 -38.54 -1.63
N GLU A 860 25.01 -38.96 -0.71
CA GLU A 860 26.47 -38.98 -0.91
C GLU A 860 26.95 -39.91 -2.04
N ASP A 861 26.14 -40.91 -2.39
CA ASP A 861 26.31 -41.85 -3.50
C ASP A 861 25.98 -41.24 -4.87
N MET A 862 25.21 -40.14 -4.92
CA MET A 862 24.93 -39.36 -6.12
C MET A 862 25.86 -38.15 -6.33
N VAL A 863 26.73 -37.84 -5.35
CA VAL A 863 27.68 -36.72 -5.43
C VAL A 863 28.97 -37.19 -6.11
N SER A 864 29.34 -36.59 -7.24
CA SER A 864 30.50 -37.00 -8.03
C SER A 864 31.83 -36.73 -7.32
N GLY A 865 32.92 -37.32 -7.85
CA GLY A 865 34.28 -37.03 -7.36
C GLY A 865 34.66 -35.56 -7.55
N GLN A 866 34.23 -34.94 -8.66
CA GLN A 866 34.46 -33.54 -8.94
C GLN A 866 33.57 -32.63 -8.09
N ASP A 867 32.30 -32.99 -7.86
CA ASP A 867 31.41 -32.27 -6.92
C ASP A 867 32.03 -32.19 -5.51
N LYS A 868 32.60 -33.31 -5.02
CA LYS A 868 33.30 -33.37 -3.73
C LYS A 868 34.54 -32.47 -3.68
N LYS A 869 35.31 -32.40 -4.77
CA LYS A 869 36.51 -31.56 -4.90
C LYS A 869 36.18 -30.07 -4.90
N GLU A 870 35.10 -29.66 -5.58
CA GLU A 870 34.61 -28.28 -5.60
C GLU A 870 33.75 -27.93 -4.35
N ASN A 871 33.62 -28.84 -3.39
CA ASN A 871 32.77 -28.71 -2.20
C ASN A 871 31.31 -28.34 -2.54
N PHE A 872 30.82 -28.83 -3.68
CA PHE A 872 29.46 -28.63 -4.16
C PHE A 872 28.52 -29.73 -3.66
N LYS A 873 27.31 -29.34 -3.26
CA LYS A 873 26.23 -30.26 -2.88
C LYS A 873 25.04 -30.05 -3.81
N PRO A 874 24.86 -30.93 -4.81
CA PRO A 874 23.75 -30.86 -5.74
C PRO A 874 22.38 -30.73 -5.07
N THR A 875 21.52 -29.89 -5.66
CA THR A 875 20.08 -29.87 -5.34
C THR A 875 19.33 -30.68 -6.40
N MET A 876 18.46 -31.57 -5.95
CA MET A 876 17.63 -32.44 -6.77
C MET A 876 16.18 -31.93 -6.78
N TYR A 877 15.54 -32.02 -7.93
CA TYR A 877 14.11 -31.86 -8.14
C TYR A 877 13.47 -33.21 -8.46
N LEU A 878 12.53 -33.65 -7.62
CA LEU A 878 11.69 -34.83 -7.85
C LEU A 878 10.30 -34.38 -8.31
N ASN A 879 9.90 -34.82 -9.51
CA ASN A 879 8.62 -34.46 -10.11
C ASN A 879 7.42 -34.96 -9.26
N PRO A 880 6.21 -34.39 -9.40
CA PRO A 880 5.05 -34.77 -8.58
C PRO A 880 4.67 -36.26 -8.66
N ALA A 881 4.93 -36.91 -9.80
CA ALA A 881 4.70 -38.34 -10.01
C ALA A 881 5.77 -39.24 -9.35
N LYS A 882 6.89 -38.68 -8.87
CA LYS A 882 8.05 -39.37 -8.32
C LYS A 882 8.68 -40.39 -9.28
N THR A 883 8.65 -40.08 -10.58
CA THR A 883 9.17 -40.90 -11.68
C THR A 883 10.41 -40.31 -12.34
N LEU A 884 10.67 -39.00 -12.17
CA LEU A 884 11.80 -38.29 -12.75
C LEU A 884 12.51 -37.45 -11.68
N ILE A 885 13.83 -37.55 -11.68
CA ILE A 885 14.75 -36.70 -10.92
C ILE A 885 15.49 -35.82 -11.92
N TYR A 886 15.62 -34.53 -11.62
CA TYR A 886 16.52 -33.59 -12.28
C TYR A 886 17.49 -33.04 -11.23
N TYR A 887 18.78 -32.94 -11.54
CA TYR A 887 19.76 -32.36 -10.63
C TYR A 887 20.97 -31.80 -11.38
N SER A 888 21.72 -30.89 -10.75
CA SER A 888 22.95 -30.29 -11.28
C SER A 888 24.20 -30.98 -10.73
N SER A 889 25.26 -31.14 -11.53
CA SER A 889 26.53 -31.73 -11.09
C SER A 889 27.66 -31.30 -12.04
N TYR A 890 28.90 -31.24 -11.57
CA TYR A 890 30.09 -31.13 -12.43
C TYR A 890 30.38 -32.42 -13.23
N GLY A 891 29.58 -33.47 -13.04
CA GLY A 891 29.77 -34.77 -13.70
C GLY A 891 31.02 -35.51 -13.19
N VAL A 892 31.45 -36.52 -13.94
CA VAL A 892 32.62 -37.34 -13.58
C VAL A 892 33.93 -36.66 -14.00
N ASP A 893 33.94 -36.03 -15.18
CA ASP A 893 35.16 -35.56 -15.84
C ASP A 893 35.42 -34.04 -15.68
N GLY A 894 34.43 -33.26 -15.24
CA GLY A 894 34.59 -31.82 -14.96
C GLY A 894 34.94 -30.95 -16.17
N THR A 895 34.52 -31.35 -17.38
CA THR A 895 34.90 -30.70 -18.65
C THR A 895 34.14 -29.40 -18.95
N ASN A 896 32.96 -29.22 -18.35
CA ASN A 896 32.16 -27.99 -18.34
C ASN A 896 32.04 -27.45 -16.89
N GLY A 897 31.26 -26.39 -16.69
CA GLY A 897 30.72 -26.09 -15.36
C GLY A 897 29.66 -27.12 -14.92
N LYS A 898 28.71 -26.70 -14.09
CA LYS A 898 27.61 -27.57 -13.65
C LYS A 898 26.67 -27.88 -14.80
N ASP A 899 26.48 -29.15 -15.10
CA ASP A 899 25.52 -29.66 -16.08
C ASP A 899 24.25 -30.17 -15.38
N ILE A 900 23.09 -30.06 -16.03
CA ILE A 900 21.85 -30.70 -15.58
C ILE A 900 21.77 -32.13 -16.10
N PHE A 901 21.46 -33.06 -15.18
CA PHE A 901 21.24 -34.48 -15.43
C PHE A 901 19.81 -34.89 -15.09
N ILE A 902 19.30 -35.90 -15.79
CA ILE A 902 18.00 -36.53 -15.54
C ILE A 902 18.16 -38.02 -15.21
N MET A 903 17.40 -38.52 -14.22
CA MET A 903 17.28 -39.95 -13.91
C MET A 903 15.81 -40.36 -13.93
N ARG A 904 15.54 -41.59 -14.37
CA ARG A 904 14.18 -42.15 -14.49
C ARG A 904 14.00 -43.30 -13.52
N LYS A 905 12.81 -43.40 -12.91
CA LYS A 905 12.47 -44.53 -12.05
C LYS A 905 12.10 -45.75 -12.89
N LEU A 906 12.73 -46.88 -12.60
CA LEU A 906 12.50 -48.16 -13.26
C LEU A 906 11.37 -48.95 -12.58
N PRO A 907 10.74 -49.94 -13.27
CA PRO A 907 9.61 -50.71 -12.72
C PRO A 907 9.93 -51.50 -11.44
N ASN A 908 11.19 -51.86 -11.23
CA ASN A 908 11.73 -52.51 -10.03
C ASN A 908 11.95 -51.53 -8.85
N ASN A 909 11.54 -50.28 -8.97
CA ASN A 909 11.78 -49.15 -8.05
C ASN A 909 13.23 -48.66 -7.92
N THR A 910 14.19 -49.11 -8.74
CA THR A 910 15.52 -48.47 -8.82
C THR A 910 15.49 -47.26 -9.76
N TRP A 911 16.60 -46.54 -9.86
CA TRP A 911 16.79 -45.43 -10.81
C TRP A 911 17.71 -45.86 -11.96
N THR A 912 17.60 -45.19 -13.11
CA THR A 912 18.63 -45.25 -14.16
C THR A 912 19.89 -44.52 -13.73
N GLU A 913 21.01 -44.80 -14.39
CA GLU A 913 22.18 -43.92 -14.37
C GLU A 913 21.81 -42.46 -14.75
N PRO A 914 22.58 -41.45 -14.30
CA PRO A 914 22.38 -40.06 -14.69
C PRO A 914 22.61 -39.82 -16.18
N ILE A 915 21.60 -39.25 -16.86
CA ILE A 915 21.67 -38.91 -18.28
C ILE A 915 21.86 -37.39 -18.39
N ASN A 916 22.95 -36.96 -19.04
CA ASN A 916 23.18 -35.54 -19.33
C ASN A 916 22.09 -34.98 -20.25
N MET A 917 21.55 -33.79 -19.97
CA MET A 917 20.46 -33.19 -20.75
C MET A 917 20.87 -32.66 -22.13
N GLY A 918 22.16 -32.73 -22.48
CA GLY A 918 22.71 -32.42 -23.79
C GLY A 918 22.90 -30.93 -24.05
N SER A 919 23.67 -30.62 -25.10
CA SER A 919 24.22 -29.28 -25.39
C SER A 919 23.21 -28.18 -25.75
N LEU A 920 21.91 -28.45 -25.65
CA LEU A 920 20.84 -27.46 -25.79
C LEU A 920 20.40 -26.90 -24.44
N ILE A 921 20.48 -27.72 -23.39
CA ILE A 921 20.24 -27.30 -22.00
C ILE A 921 21.58 -26.97 -21.34
N ASN A 922 22.56 -27.87 -21.46
CA ASN A 922 23.87 -27.72 -20.85
C ASN A 922 24.84 -26.98 -21.79
N THR A 923 25.67 -26.12 -21.23
CA THR A 923 26.64 -25.26 -21.93
C THR A 923 28.04 -25.44 -21.30
N PRO A 924 29.09 -24.78 -21.81
CA PRO A 924 30.36 -24.70 -21.09
C PRO A 924 30.30 -23.87 -19.78
N GLY A 925 29.16 -23.23 -19.48
CA GLY A 925 28.91 -22.50 -18.25
C GLY A 925 28.39 -23.38 -17.12
N ASP A 926 27.70 -22.75 -16.16
CA ASP A 926 26.97 -23.46 -15.12
C ASP A 926 25.46 -23.37 -15.38
N GLU A 927 24.79 -24.52 -15.35
CA GLU A 927 23.36 -24.67 -15.31
C GLU A 927 22.91 -25.33 -13.99
N ASP A 928 21.95 -24.71 -13.29
CA ASP A 928 21.59 -25.10 -11.91
C ASP A 928 20.10 -24.87 -11.59
N TYR A 929 19.65 -25.42 -10.45
CA TYR A 929 18.29 -25.34 -9.90
C TYR A 929 17.16 -25.69 -10.89
N PRO A 930 17.19 -26.89 -11.52
CA PRO A 930 16.14 -27.32 -12.43
C PRO A 930 14.78 -27.49 -11.74
N TYR A 931 13.72 -26.99 -12.37
CA TYR A 931 12.32 -27.20 -12.02
C TYR A 931 11.51 -27.48 -13.29
N VAL A 932 10.67 -28.51 -13.28
CA VAL A 932 9.74 -28.78 -14.39
C VAL A 932 8.31 -28.61 -13.92
N THR A 933 7.49 -27.88 -14.69
CA THR A 933 6.07 -27.67 -14.43
C THR A 933 5.30 -28.98 -14.27
N ALA A 934 4.17 -28.94 -13.56
CA ALA A 934 3.43 -30.15 -13.19
C ALA A 934 2.88 -30.97 -14.38
N ASP A 935 2.75 -30.34 -15.55
CA ASP A 935 2.35 -30.96 -16.83
C ASP A 935 3.54 -31.54 -17.63
N GLY A 936 4.79 -31.32 -17.18
CA GLY A 936 6.01 -31.76 -17.84
C GLY A 936 6.44 -30.88 -19.03
N GLN A 937 5.72 -29.80 -19.36
CA GLN A 937 5.91 -29.09 -20.63
C GLN A 937 6.93 -27.94 -20.58
N THR A 938 7.26 -27.40 -19.41
CA THR A 938 8.23 -26.31 -19.26
C THR A 938 9.28 -26.65 -18.22
N LEU A 939 10.56 -26.59 -18.62
CA LEU A 939 11.72 -26.68 -17.75
C LEU A 939 12.25 -25.26 -17.48
N TYR A 940 12.33 -24.90 -16.20
CA TYR A 940 13.01 -23.73 -15.69
C TYR A 940 14.34 -24.14 -15.05
N PHE A 941 15.37 -23.30 -15.19
CA PHE A 941 16.69 -23.46 -14.59
C PHE A 941 17.41 -22.10 -14.64
N CYS A 942 18.51 -21.93 -13.92
CA CYS A 942 19.37 -20.75 -14.10
C CYS A 942 20.68 -21.12 -14.80
N SER A 943 21.24 -20.18 -15.57
CA SER A 943 22.44 -20.37 -16.41
C SER A 943 23.37 -19.16 -16.36
N THR A 944 24.68 -19.37 -16.45
CA THR A 944 25.67 -18.29 -16.63
C THR A 944 25.99 -17.98 -18.10
N LYS A 945 25.41 -18.71 -19.07
CA LYS A 945 25.75 -18.61 -20.52
C LYS A 945 24.57 -18.56 -21.50
N HIS A 946 23.33 -18.91 -21.13
CA HIS A 946 22.13 -18.83 -22.00
C HIS A 946 21.63 -17.39 -22.24
N GLY A 947 22.53 -16.51 -22.66
CA GLY A 947 22.30 -15.07 -22.71
C GLY A 947 22.17 -14.51 -21.29
N SER A 948 23.30 -14.18 -20.66
CA SER A 948 23.35 -13.69 -19.29
C SER A 948 23.52 -12.17 -19.23
N MET A 949 22.95 -11.56 -18.19
CA MET A 949 23.11 -10.15 -17.80
C MET A 949 24.18 -9.98 -16.71
N GLY A 950 24.63 -11.08 -16.10
CA GLY A 950 25.65 -11.16 -15.04
C GLY A 950 25.22 -12.18 -13.97
N GLY A 951 26.15 -12.93 -13.40
CA GLY A 951 25.82 -14.00 -12.44
C GLY A 951 25.07 -15.17 -13.10
N TYR A 952 24.15 -15.78 -12.34
CA TYR A 952 23.17 -16.73 -12.88
C TYR A 952 21.90 -16.02 -13.35
N ASP A 953 21.40 -16.39 -14.52
CA ASP A 953 20.15 -15.88 -15.11
C ASP A 953 19.11 -17.00 -15.25
N ILE A 954 17.88 -16.77 -14.79
CA ILE A 954 16.77 -17.72 -14.96
C ILE A 954 16.36 -17.79 -16.42
N CYS A 955 16.33 -19.01 -16.96
CA CYS A 955 15.94 -19.36 -18.31
C CYS A 955 14.80 -20.39 -18.29
N LYS A 956 14.06 -20.47 -19.41
CA LYS A 956 13.08 -21.54 -19.62
C LYS A 956 13.17 -22.20 -20.98
N ALA A 957 12.98 -23.51 -21.01
CA ALA A 957 12.85 -24.32 -22.22
C ALA A 957 11.46 -24.99 -22.23
N THR A 958 10.83 -25.07 -23.41
CA THR A 958 9.55 -25.76 -23.58
C THR A 958 9.71 -27.07 -24.33
N TRP A 959 8.96 -28.09 -23.95
CA TRP A 959 9.02 -29.42 -24.54
C TRP A 959 8.34 -29.46 -25.91
N ASN A 960 9.00 -30.07 -26.90
CA ASN A 960 8.48 -30.19 -28.25
C ASN A 960 8.01 -31.62 -28.54
N ASN A 961 6.73 -31.90 -28.24
CA ASN A 961 6.10 -33.20 -28.44
C ASN A 961 6.25 -33.79 -29.86
N ARG A 962 6.48 -32.96 -30.90
CA ARG A 962 6.69 -33.42 -32.28
C ARG A 962 8.14 -33.83 -32.59
N LYS A 963 9.10 -33.40 -31.78
CA LYS A 963 10.54 -33.61 -31.99
C LYS A 963 11.22 -34.39 -30.85
N ASP A 964 10.44 -34.82 -29.87
CA ASP A 964 10.86 -35.54 -28.66
C ASP A 964 12.07 -34.89 -27.95
N LYS A 965 12.07 -33.55 -27.89
CA LYS A 965 13.17 -32.76 -27.31
C LYS A 965 12.72 -31.39 -26.81
N TRP A 966 13.54 -30.78 -25.97
CA TRP A 966 13.39 -29.38 -25.58
C TRP A 966 13.60 -28.43 -26.77
N ASN A 967 12.91 -27.30 -26.77
CA ASN A 967 13.26 -26.13 -27.59
C ASN A 967 14.44 -25.38 -26.95
N ALA A 968 15.07 -24.48 -27.71
CA ALA A 968 16.16 -23.64 -27.18
C ALA A 968 15.70 -22.82 -25.96
N PRO A 969 16.50 -22.75 -24.88
CA PRO A 969 16.18 -21.94 -23.70
C PRO A 969 16.03 -20.45 -24.04
N VAL A 970 15.16 -19.78 -23.29
CA VAL A 970 14.89 -18.34 -23.38
C VAL A 970 15.08 -17.70 -22.01
N ASN A 971 15.93 -16.68 -21.92
CA ASN A 971 16.13 -15.88 -20.71
C ASN A 971 14.79 -15.24 -20.26
N MET A 972 14.48 -15.30 -18.97
CA MET A 972 13.20 -14.83 -18.43
C MET A 972 13.06 -13.30 -18.43
N GLY A 973 14.14 -12.55 -18.62
CA GLY A 973 14.16 -11.11 -18.81
C GLY A 973 14.06 -10.31 -17.52
N ALA A 974 14.29 -8.99 -17.61
CA ALA A 974 14.08 -8.11 -16.48
C ALA A 974 12.57 -7.98 -16.18
N PRO A 975 12.16 -7.84 -14.90
CA PRO A 975 12.99 -7.80 -13.70
C PRO A 975 13.17 -9.17 -13.02
N ILE A 976 12.83 -10.29 -13.67
CA ILE A 976 13.12 -11.63 -13.12
C ILE A 976 14.64 -11.85 -13.04
N ASN A 977 15.38 -11.36 -14.04
CA ASN A 977 16.84 -11.41 -14.10
C ASN A 977 17.52 -10.04 -13.85
N SER A 978 18.82 -10.07 -13.52
CA SER A 978 19.65 -8.96 -13.02
C SER A 978 21.15 -9.20 -13.28
N PRO A 979 22.07 -8.31 -12.87
CA PRO A 979 23.52 -8.54 -12.96
C PRO A 979 24.08 -9.51 -11.90
N PHE A 980 23.21 -10.09 -11.07
CA PHE A 980 23.56 -10.86 -9.88
C PHE A 980 22.99 -12.28 -9.99
N ASP A 981 23.18 -13.10 -8.95
CA ASP A 981 22.73 -14.49 -9.01
C ASP A 981 21.21 -14.59 -8.84
N ASP A 982 20.52 -14.80 -9.95
CA ASP A 982 19.10 -15.12 -10.05
C ASP A 982 18.93 -16.63 -10.21
N LEU A 983 18.57 -17.24 -9.09
CA LEU A 983 18.49 -18.68 -8.91
C LEU A 983 17.03 -19.08 -8.82
N PHE A 984 16.71 -20.27 -9.34
CA PHE A 984 15.48 -21.00 -9.06
C PHE A 984 14.17 -20.29 -9.51
N PHE A 985 13.28 -21.02 -10.18
CA PHE A 985 11.97 -20.51 -10.57
C PHE A 985 10.91 -21.59 -10.43
N VAL A 986 9.75 -21.24 -9.86
CA VAL A 986 8.62 -22.15 -9.66
C VAL A 986 7.31 -21.42 -9.89
N GLU A 987 6.41 -22.02 -10.68
CA GLU A 987 5.01 -21.61 -10.87
C GLU A 987 4.08 -22.20 -9.79
#